data_AF-U9VX31-F1
#
_entry.id   AF-U9VX31-F1
#
_cell.length_a   1.000
_cell.length_b   1.000
_cell.length_c   1.000
_cell.angle_alpha   90.00
_cell.angle_beta   90.00
_cell.angle_gamma   90.00
#
_symmetry.space_group_name_H-M   'P 1'
#
loop_
_entity.id
_entity.type
_entity.pdbx_description
1 polymer ?
#
loop_
_entity_poly.entity_id
_entity_poly.type
_entity_poly.pdbx_seq_one_letter_code
_entity_poly.pdbx_strand_id
1 'polypeptide(L)'
;MARKIALLIGVGEYGNGLKPLRCPANGVGAMQELLENPEIGGFDQVVPLINPDLFTMRSRISEVFTQNLTQHDMVLFYFTGHGIKDMMSGKFYLSTAQTQLFGNGSPNMGTAVSADFLKDVIESSPTRRKVIILDCCFAGAFVDGFLAMDDGSVDVETYLGGKGWCVLTAATSMKYALEQEGEDLSVYTRYLVEGLRTGGAAPDGQNFIAIGDLHQYVYTQVKAAAPAMEPLMFNKEQGPGIIIAKVQVDNAQRYRKEVQRKVNERNGRLNYAAKATLKQKQTQFKVSNTDAEKILDEVLKPYKERANHLETYTQALKAEKEEAYPFSREIIEDFEELKRLLNLRDEDVQAAEVGILGHRLEKSLNPLPEVPYKTLADTSKILYLKNIKDPNGWAYTLQRIKQSGGSVDSRVFELFWPASSKGAQTPSAHELIILHQRARVTHIVEVLDTDICSDNHGTYRWVRVLWMADEGDWSQLPHQREILGFEPPTIVGGATLSFQNKSFSSFWQVWNKLELFQNYVWLKLKNQINLSVQEYQTQNEPNLKFSFETIQVDENGKVIETLEKEAEFFAEDLDDGIKLEMVRIPGNTFMMGAAEGEKDASKDEYPQHQVTVPEFWMGKFAVTQEQWQAVAKLDKINRDLKGDPARFKGTKRPVEQISWEDAEEFCKRLSKKTKKEYKLPSEAQWEYACRAGTKTPFHFGPTITTDLANYRGSSTYGNGPKGQYRKETTKVGSFAIANSFGLYDMHGNVWEWCLDDWHDTYKDAPKDGSAWISSGKIKILRGGSWYFNPVGCRSANRYRLDLDLFYYDIGFRVVCFPPRT
;
A
#
# COMPACT_ATOMS: atom_id res chain seq x y z
N MET A 1 -23.22 30.08 -27.09
CA MET A 1 -21.84 30.05 -26.56
C MET A 1 -21.83 29.05 -25.42
N ALA A 2 -20.79 28.24 -25.25
CA ALA A 2 -20.70 27.31 -24.13
C ALA A 2 -20.55 28.09 -22.82
N ARG A 3 -21.42 27.85 -21.84
CA ARG A 3 -21.36 28.51 -20.53
C ARG A 3 -20.56 27.71 -19.53
N LYS A 4 -19.92 28.42 -18.60
CA LYS A 4 -19.25 27.86 -17.42
C LYS A 4 -20.04 28.25 -16.17
N ILE A 5 -20.49 27.23 -15.44
CA ILE A 5 -21.31 27.41 -14.23
C ILE A 5 -20.60 26.73 -13.06
N ALA A 6 -20.54 27.39 -11.90
CA ALA A 6 -19.95 26.82 -10.70
C ALA A 6 -20.94 26.85 -9.52
N LEU A 7 -20.99 25.77 -8.75
CA LEU A 7 -21.63 25.69 -7.44
C LEU A 7 -20.55 25.50 -6.38
N LEU A 8 -20.44 26.46 -5.47
CA LEU A 8 -19.43 26.48 -4.41
C LEU A 8 -20.14 26.36 -3.06
N ILE A 9 -19.91 25.27 -2.34
CA ILE A 9 -20.52 25.03 -1.03
C ILE A 9 -19.45 24.99 0.05
N GLY A 10 -19.62 25.82 1.06
CA GLY A 10 -18.76 25.88 2.24
C GLY A 10 -19.59 25.67 3.50
N VAL A 11 -19.27 24.64 4.28
CA VAL A 11 -19.97 24.33 5.53
C VAL A 11 -18.98 24.44 6.69
N GLY A 12 -19.13 25.47 7.51
CA GLY A 12 -18.36 25.72 8.72
C GLY A 12 -19.11 25.49 10.03
N GLU A 13 -20.45 25.50 9.98
CA GLU A 13 -21.31 25.28 11.14
C GLU A 13 -21.99 23.91 11.05
N TYR A 14 -22.28 23.28 12.18
CA TYR A 14 -22.85 21.94 12.23
C TYR A 14 -23.79 21.77 13.42
N GLY A 15 -24.62 20.72 13.36
CA GLY A 15 -25.33 20.21 14.53
C GLY A 15 -24.42 19.41 15.47
N ASN A 16 -25.02 18.74 16.46
CA ASN A 16 -24.29 17.96 17.46
C ASN A 16 -23.42 16.86 16.83
N GLY A 17 -22.17 16.75 17.31
CA GLY A 17 -21.25 15.66 16.98
C GLY A 17 -20.15 16.02 15.97
N LEU A 18 -20.18 17.22 15.37
CA LEU A 18 -19.11 17.72 14.50
C LEU A 18 -18.49 19.01 15.05
N LYS A 19 -17.18 19.15 14.90
CA LYS A 19 -16.46 20.38 15.26
C LYS A 19 -16.67 21.45 14.18
N PRO A 20 -17.01 22.71 14.56
CA PRO A 20 -17.07 23.82 13.61
C PRO A 20 -15.74 24.06 12.88
N LEU A 21 -15.83 24.52 11.64
CA LEU A 21 -14.71 24.85 10.74
C LEU A 21 -14.79 26.34 10.36
N ARG A 22 -13.66 27.04 10.33
CA ARG A 22 -13.52 28.47 10.00
C ARG A 22 -13.23 28.73 8.52
N CYS A 23 -12.41 27.90 7.90
CA CYS A 23 -11.91 28.04 6.52
C CYS A 23 -12.98 27.90 5.40
N PRO A 24 -14.08 27.13 5.55
CA PRO A 24 -15.01 26.88 4.44
C PRO A 24 -15.60 28.13 3.78
N ALA A 25 -15.97 29.14 4.57
CA ALA A 25 -16.53 30.39 4.04
C ALA A 25 -15.49 31.18 3.22
N ASN A 26 -14.26 31.28 3.74
CA ASN A 26 -13.15 31.94 3.06
C ASN A 26 -12.74 31.18 1.79
N GLY A 27 -12.77 29.84 1.83
CA GLY A 27 -12.49 28.98 0.66
C GLY A 27 -13.46 29.22 -0.48
N VAL A 28 -14.76 29.27 -0.18
CA VAL A 28 -15.79 29.64 -1.16
C VAL A 28 -15.57 31.04 -1.71
N GLY A 29 -15.30 32.04 -0.85
CA GLY A 29 -15.05 33.41 -1.29
C GLY A 29 -13.84 33.53 -2.24
N ALA A 30 -12.73 32.88 -1.90
CA ALA A 30 -11.51 32.89 -2.71
C ALA A 30 -11.69 32.17 -4.06
N MET A 31 -12.42 31.05 -4.07
CA MET A 31 -12.76 30.34 -5.31
C MET A 31 -13.74 31.17 -6.16
N GLN A 32 -14.73 31.81 -5.55
CA GLN A 32 -15.70 32.65 -6.26
C GLN A 32 -15.00 33.79 -7.01
N GLU A 33 -14.14 34.54 -6.31
CA GLU A 33 -13.38 35.65 -6.89
C GLU A 33 -12.59 35.22 -8.14
N LEU A 34 -11.93 34.06 -8.09
CA LEU A 34 -11.13 33.55 -9.19
C LEU A 34 -11.96 33.04 -10.38
N LEU A 35 -13.06 32.36 -10.09
CA LEU A 35 -13.92 31.79 -11.13
C LEU A 35 -14.69 32.88 -11.87
N GLU A 36 -15.18 33.92 -11.18
CA GLU A 36 -15.87 35.06 -11.79
C GLU A 36 -14.92 35.97 -12.60
N ASN A 37 -13.63 36.01 -12.25
CA ASN A 37 -12.67 36.87 -12.93
C ASN A 37 -12.53 36.49 -14.43
N PRO A 38 -12.82 37.41 -15.38
CA PRO A 38 -12.84 37.11 -16.81
C PRO A 38 -11.47 36.77 -17.40
N GLU A 39 -10.39 37.21 -16.75
CA GLU A 39 -9.01 36.96 -17.15
C GLU A 39 -8.47 35.63 -16.59
N ILE A 40 -9.15 35.03 -15.61
CA ILE A 40 -8.79 33.76 -14.97
C ILE A 40 -9.84 32.70 -15.30
N GLY A 41 -10.90 32.56 -14.48
CA GLY A 41 -11.91 31.51 -14.68
C GLY A 41 -12.91 31.82 -15.81
N GLY A 42 -13.39 33.06 -15.85
CA GLY A 42 -14.41 33.53 -16.78
C GLY A 42 -15.70 32.70 -16.73
N PHE A 43 -16.18 32.38 -15.53
CA PHE A 43 -17.44 31.67 -15.32
C PHE A 43 -18.62 32.61 -15.51
N ASP A 44 -19.62 32.20 -16.30
CA ASP A 44 -20.83 32.98 -16.55
C ASP A 44 -21.74 33.06 -15.32
N GLN A 45 -21.68 32.04 -14.46
CA GLN A 45 -22.45 31.98 -13.23
C GLN A 45 -21.65 31.24 -12.15
N VAL A 46 -21.50 31.87 -10.98
CA VAL A 46 -20.92 31.25 -9.79
C VAL A 46 -21.92 31.39 -8.66
N VAL A 47 -22.30 30.27 -8.06
CA VAL A 47 -23.33 30.17 -7.01
C VAL A 47 -22.67 29.77 -5.69
N PRO A 48 -22.35 30.73 -4.80
CA PRO A 48 -21.85 30.41 -3.47
C PRO A 48 -22.99 30.04 -2.52
N LEU A 49 -22.77 29.02 -1.68
CA LEU A 49 -23.65 28.63 -0.58
C LEU A 49 -22.81 28.42 0.68
N ILE A 50 -23.03 29.26 1.69
CA ILE A 50 -22.38 29.16 2.99
C ILE A 50 -23.37 28.59 3.99
N ASN A 51 -22.98 27.53 4.70
CA ASN A 51 -23.78 26.84 5.71
C ASN A 51 -25.22 26.52 5.23
N PRO A 52 -25.43 25.95 4.03
CA PRO A 52 -26.76 25.57 3.60
C PRO A 52 -27.33 24.44 4.46
N ASP A 53 -28.65 24.44 4.65
CA ASP A 53 -29.38 23.27 5.13
C ASP A 53 -29.51 22.18 4.05
N LEU A 54 -30.01 21.02 4.44
CA LEU A 54 -30.15 19.87 3.54
C LEU A 54 -31.03 20.16 2.32
N PHE A 55 -32.16 20.85 2.51
CA PHE A 55 -33.10 21.12 1.43
C PHE A 55 -32.48 22.08 0.41
N THR A 56 -31.89 23.16 0.89
CA THR A 56 -31.24 24.20 0.08
C THR A 56 -30.08 23.61 -0.70
N MET A 57 -29.22 22.83 -0.04
CA MET A 57 -28.07 22.19 -0.68
C MET A 57 -28.50 21.23 -1.79
N ARG A 58 -29.46 20.32 -1.51
CA ARG A 58 -29.98 19.37 -2.52
C ARG A 58 -30.66 20.08 -3.68
N SER A 59 -31.51 21.07 -3.39
CA SER A 59 -32.22 21.82 -4.42
C SER A 59 -31.26 22.53 -5.37
N ARG A 60 -30.23 23.21 -4.83
CA ARG A 60 -29.26 23.94 -5.64
C ARG A 60 -28.32 23.00 -6.42
N ILE A 61 -27.94 21.86 -5.85
CA ILE A 61 -27.21 20.80 -6.56
C ILE A 61 -28.03 20.36 -7.77
N SER A 62 -29.30 19.98 -7.58
CA SER A 62 -30.16 19.56 -8.70
C SER A 62 -30.33 20.67 -9.74
N GLU A 63 -30.58 21.90 -9.32
CA GLU A 63 -30.76 23.05 -10.20
C GLU A 63 -29.54 23.29 -11.11
N VAL A 64 -28.35 23.41 -10.52
CA VAL A 64 -27.11 23.73 -11.26
C VAL A 64 -26.72 22.63 -12.23
N PHE A 65 -26.97 21.36 -11.89
CA PHE A 65 -26.59 20.23 -12.72
C PHE A 65 -27.64 19.82 -13.75
N THR A 66 -28.89 20.27 -13.66
CA THR A 66 -29.96 19.79 -14.55
C THR A 66 -30.71 20.90 -15.28
N GLN A 67 -30.85 22.08 -14.69
CA GLN A 67 -31.73 23.11 -15.24
C GLN A 67 -31.05 23.91 -16.34
N ASN A 68 -31.70 24.00 -17.50
CA ASN A 68 -31.30 24.85 -18.63
C ASN A 68 -29.87 24.59 -19.15
N LEU A 69 -29.25 23.43 -18.88
CA LEU A 69 -27.91 23.10 -19.38
C LEU A 69 -27.93 22.50 -20.78
N THR A 70 -26.86 22.74 -21.53
CA THR A 70 -26.60 22.12 -22.83
C THR A 70 -25.37 21.22 -22.78
N GLN A 71 -25.22 20.32 -23.75
CA GLN A 71 -24.04 19.45 -23.88
C GLN A 71 -22.70 20.20 -24.03
N HIS A 72 -22.75 21.49 -24.38
CA HIS A 72 -21.57 22.32 -24.59
C HIS A 72 -21.13 23.05 -23.32
N ASP A 73 -22.01 23.20 -22.34
CA ASP A 73 -21.72 23.89 -21.08
C ASP A 73 -20.72 23.10 -20.22
N MET A 74 -20.22 23.72 -19.16
CA MET A 74 -19.34 23.13 -18.16
C MET A 74 -19.88 23.42 -16.77
N VAL A 75 -19.89 22.42 -15.89
CA VAL A 75 -20.26 22.59 -14.48
C VAL A 75 -19.07 22.27 -13.59
N LEU A 76 -18.77 23.17 -12.65
CA LEU A 76 -17.83 22.95 -11.56
C LEU A 76 -18.58 22.87 -10.23
N PHE A 77 -18.35 21.82 -9.47
CA PHE A 77 -18.83 21.67 -8.09
C PHE A 77 -17.64 21.68 -7.15
N TYR A 78 -17.64 22.60 -6.19
CA TYR A 78 -16.64 22.68 -5.15
C TYR A 78 -17.33 22.55 -3.80
N PHE A 79 -16.84 21.64 -2.96
CA PHE A 79 -17.30 21.46 -1.60
C PHE A 79 -16.12 21.54 -0.63
N THR A 80 -16.27 22.32 0.42
CA THR A 80 -15.35 22.37 1.57
C THR A 80 -16.13 22.28 2.87
N GLY A 81 -15.74 21.36 3.75
CA GLY A 81 -16.46 21.02 4.98
C GLY A 81 -16.16 19.59 5.46
N HIS A 82 -16.95 19.06 6.40
CA HIS A 82 -16.79 17.67 6.82
C HIS A 82 -17.35 16.69 5.79
N GLY A 83 -16.58 15.66 5.49
CA GLY A 83 -17.02 14.46 4.77
C GLY A 83 -17.13 13.31 5.77
N ILE A 84 -18.22 12.56 5.71
CA ILE A 84 -18.56 11.55 6.72
C ILE A 84 -18.70 10.21 6.01
N LYS A 85 -17.87 9.24 6.40
CA LYS A 85 -18.02 7.85 5.97
C LYS A 85 -18.78 7.10 7.05
N ASP A 86 -19.96 6.58 6.71
CA ASP A 86 -20.66 5.67 7.59
C ASP A 86 -19.97 4.30 7.56
N MET A 87 -19.34 3.93 8.68
CA MET A 87 -18.56 2.69 8.77
C MET A 87 -19.44 1.44 8.69
N MET A 88 -20.75 1.56 8.98
CA MET A 88 -21.69 0.44 8.92
C MET A 88 -22.16 0.14 7.50
N SER A 89 -22.51 1.17 6.72
CA SER A 89 -22.99 1.01 5.33
C SER A 89 -21.91 1.20 4.27
N GLY A 90 -20.73 1.69 4.66
CA GLY A 90 -19.66 2.11 3.75
C GLY A 90 -19.95 3.39 2.96
N LYS A 91 -21.14 3.98 3.13
CA LYS A 91 -21.58 5.14 2.34
C LYS A 91 -20.92 6.44 2.78
N PHE A 92 -20.71 7.33 1.81
CA PHE A 92 -20.14 8.64 2.03
C PHE A 92 -21.20 9.75 1.99
N TYR A 93 -21.04 10.75 2.86
CA TYR A 93 -21.96 11.88 2.99
C TYR A 93 -21.20 13.19 3.06
N LEU A 94 -21.71 14.21 2.38
CA LEU A 94 -21.33 15.61 2.54
C LEU A 94 -22.16 16.23 3.66
N SER A 95 -21.49 16.90 4.59
CA SER A 95 -22.16 17.62 5.68
C SER A 95 -22.92 18.86 5.19
N THR A 96 -23.89 19.27 6.01
CA THR A 96 -24.71 20.49 5.90
C THR A 96 -24.64 21.22 7.24
N ALA A 97 -25.18 22.44 7.31
CA ALA A 97 -25.22 23.22 8.54
C ALA A 97 -25.95 22.53 9.71
N GLN A 98 -26.82 21.57 9.39
CA GLN A 98 -27.64 20.85 10.37
C GLN A 98 -27.14 19.43 10.63
N THR A 99 -26.02 19.02 10.03
CA THR A 99 -25.54 17.64 10.16
C THR A 99 -25.26 17.26 11.60
N GLN A 100 -25.82 16.14 12.02
CA GLN A 100 -25.63 15.56 13.34
C GLN A 100 -25.02 14.16 13.23
N LEU A 101 -24.17 13.79 14.18
CA LEU A 101 -23.70 12.41 14.35
C LEU A 101 -24.43 11.75 15.53
N PHE A 102 -24.71 10.46 15.40
CA PHE A 102 -25.11 9.62 16.53
C PHE A 102 -23.89 9.29 17.40
N GLY A 103 -24.12 8.79 18.62
CA GLY A 103 -23.06 8.48 19.59
C GLY A 103 -22.03 7.42 19.12
N ASN A 104 -22.36 6.66 18.07
CA ASN A 104 -21.45 5.71 17.41
C ASN A 104 -20.63 6.33 16.26
N GLY A 105 -20.78 7.64 16.00
CA GLY A 105 -20.11 8.37 14.92
C GLY A 105 -20.79 8.28 13.56
N SER A 106 -21.87 7.52 13.39
CA SER A 106 -22.64 7.47 12.12
C SER A 106 -23.44 8.76 11.91
N PRO A 107 -23.58 9.25 10.66
CA PRO A 107 -24.36 10.44 10.38
C PRO A 107 -25.86 10.19 10.55
N ASN A 108 -26.58 11.17 11.10
CA ASN A 108 -28.03 11.26 10.95
C ASN A 108 -28.34 11.57 9.48
N MET A 109 -28.73 10.55 8.73
CA MET A 109 -28.95 10.63 7.27
C MET A 109 -29.99 11.69 6.86
N GLY A 110 -30.90 12.06 7.77
CA GLY A 110 -31.87 13.15 7.54
C GLY A 110 -31.27 14.55 7.57
N THR A 111 -29.97 14.69 7.83
CA THR A 111 -29.27 15.96 8.02
C THR A 111 -28.01 16.12 7.16
N ALA A 112 -27.71 15.16 6.29
CA ALA A 112 -26.52 15.16 5.44
C ALA A 112 -26.87 14.78 4.00
N VAL A 113 -26.06 15.22 3.03
CA VAL A 113 -26.27 14.90 1.60
C VAL A 113 -25.48 13.63 1.27
N SER A 114 -26.18 12.57 0.83
CA SER A 114 -25.52 11.35 0.36
C SER A 114 -24.71 11.59 -0.91
N ALA A 115 -23.53 10.97 -1.00
CA ALA A 115 -22.73 10.88 -2.21
C ALA A 115 -23.52 10.31 -3.39
N ASP A 116 -24.38 9.32 -3.14
CA ASP A 116 -25.21 8.67 -4.16
C ASP A 116 -26.12 9.70 -4.86
N PHE A 117 -26.72 10.61 -4.09
CA PHE A 117 -27.56 11.67 -4.65
C PHE A 117 -26.76 12.61 -5.56
N LEU A 118 -25.56 13.02 -5.13
CA LEU A 118 -24.70 13.88 -5.94
C LEU A 118 -24.27 13.15 -7.22
N LYS A 119 -23.95 11.85 -7.13
CA LYS A 119 -23.63 11.00 -8.27
C LYS A 119 -24.79 10.91 -9.27
N ASP A 120 -26.00 10.59 -8.82
CA ASP A 120 -27.19 10.49 -9.67
C ASP A 120 -27.45 11.81 -10.43
N VAL A 121 -27.24 12.95 -9.75
CA VAL A 121 -27.39 14.29 -10.34
C VAL A 121 -26.28 14.58 -11.37
N ILE A 122 -25.03 14.21 -11.09
CA ILE A 122 -23.90 14.37 -12.03
C ILE A 122 -24.09 13.51 -13.28
N GLU A 123 -24.59 12.28 -13.12
CA GLU A 123 -24.83 11.34 -14.22
C GLU A 123 -25.99 11.80 -15.11
N SER A 124 -27.10 12.22 -14.51
CA SER A 124 -28.27 12.74 -15.23
C SER A 124 -28.05 14.12 -15.87
N SER A 125 -26.96 14.80 -15.53
CA SER A 125 -26.64 16.11 -16.06
C SER A 125 -26.31 16.07 -17.57
N PRO A 126 -26.94 16.93 -18.40
CA PRO A 126 -26.80 16.90 -19.86
C PRO A 126 -25.46 17.48 -20.36
N THR A 127 -24.67 18.15 -19.51
CA THR A 127 -23.34 18.63 -19.92
C THR A 127 -22.35 17.47 -20.07
N ARG A 128 -21.43 17.60 -21.04
CA ARG A 128 -20.32 16.66 -21.23
C ARG A 128 -19.05 17.04 -20.45
N ARG A 129 -19.06 18.10 -19.63
CA ARG A 129 -17.89 18.58 -18.88
C ARG A 129 -18.27 18.89 -17.44
N LYS A 130 -17.82 18.03 -16.53
CA LYS A 130 -18.09 18.15 -15.08
C LYS A 130 -16.78 18.13 -14.30
N VAL A 131 -16.55 19.10 -13.44
CA VAL A 131 -15.42 19.13 -12.51
C VAL A 131 -15.97 19.12 -11.10
N ILE A 132 -15.50 18.19 -10.27
CA ILE A 132 -15.91 18.04 -8.88
C ILE A 132 -14.64 18.18 -8.04
N ILE A 133 -14.62 19.09 -7.08
CA ILE A 133 -13.50 19.32 -6.17
C ILE A 133 -14.03 19.15 -4.74
N LEU A 134 -13.49 18.18 -4.02
CA LEU A 134 -13.89 17.84 -2.65
C LEU A 134 -12.74 18.09 -1.68
N ASP A 135 -12.86 19.16 -0.91
CA ASP A 135 -11.97 19.53 0.20
C ASP A 135 -12.58 19.07 1.53
N CYS A 136 -12.59 17.75 1.75
CA CYS A 136 -13.17 17.13 2.94
C CYS A 136 -12.54 15.76 3.26
N CYS A 137 -12.69 15.31 4.51
CA CYS A 137 -12.25 13.98 4.93
C CYS A 137 -13.00 12.85 4.24
N PHE A 138 -12.34 11.70 4.08
CA PHE A 138 -12.91 10.51 3.44
C PHE A 138 -13.44 10.73 2.02
N ALA A 139 -13.07 11.83 1.36
CA ALA A 139 -13.46 12.09 -0.02
C ALA A 139 -13.01 11.00 -1.01
N GLY A 140 -12.01 10.18 -0.67
CA GLY A 140 -11.68 8.97 -1.42
C GLY A 140 -12.84 7.95 -1.48
N ALA A 141 -13.64 7.83 -0.42
CA ALA A 141 -14.79 6.93 -0.36
C ALA A 141 -15.98 7.39 -1.24
N PHE A 142 -16.03 8.68 -1.61
CA PHE A 142 -16.97 9.18 -2.64
C PHE A 142 -16.72 8.48 -3.99
N VAL A 143 -15.48 8.06 -4.26
CA VAL A 143 -15.05 7.61 -5.58
C VAL A 143 -15.13 6.08 -5.76
N ASP A 144 -15.05 5.32 -4.68
CA ASP A 144 -15.29 3.86 -4.69
C ASP A 144 -16.66 3.50 -5.31
N GLY A 145 -17.66 4.37 -5.12
CA GLY A 145 -18.98 4.26 -5.77
C GLY A 145 -19.04 4.76 -7.23
N PHE A 146 -18.15 5.66 -7.65
CA PHE A 146 -18.10 6.25 -9.01
C PHE A 146 -17.43 5.30 -10.04
N LEU A 147 -16.42 4.51 -9.62
CA LEU A 147 -15.65 3.58 -10.47
C LEU A 147 -16.37 2.24 -10.78
N ALA A 148 -17.65 2.13 -10.45
CA ALA A 148 -18.45 0.92 -10.61
C ALA A 148 -19.24 0.85 -11.94
N MET A 149 -19.22 1.90 -12.77
CA MET A 149 -20.24 2.09 -13.81
C MET A 149 -19.74 2.72 -15.14
N ASP A 150 -18.64 2.28 -15.76
CA ASP A 150 -18.38 2.83 -17.11
C ASP A 150 -17.76 1.93 -18.18
N ASP A 151 -18.44 1.99 -19.33
CA ASP A 151 -18.27 1.33 -20.61
C ASP A 151 -17.83 2.35 -21.68
N GLY A 152 -16.65 2.13 -22.23
CA GLY A 152 -15.95 3.13 -23.04
C GLY A 152 -16.65 3.51 -24.36
N SER A 153 -16.55 4.79 -24.71
CA SER A 153 -16.42 5.23 -26.11
C SER A 153 -15.73 6.59 -26.19
N VAL A 154 -14.97 6.81 -27.26
CA VAL A 154 -14.11 7.98 -27.50
C VAL A 154 -14.68 8.80 -28.65
N ASP A 155 -14.79 10.12 -28.52
CA ASP A 155 -14.96 11.00 -29.69
C ASP A 155 -14.48 12.46 -29.53
N VAL A 156 -13.95 12.99 -30.63
CA VAL A 156 -12.93 14.06 -30.80
C VAL A 156 -13.33 15.50 -30.40
N GLU A 157 -12.30 16.32 -30.17
CA GLU A 157 -12.12 17.66 -29.54
C GLU A 157 -13.04 18.85 -29.93
N THR A 158 -13.19 19.82 -29.00
CA THR A 158 -13.57 21.24 -29.27
C THR A 158 -13.30 22.18 -28.07
N TYR A 159 -12.81 23.41 -28.32
CA TYR A 159 -12.65 24.69 -27.56
C TYR A 159 -12.50 24.78 -26.01
N LEU A 160 -12.89 23.78 -25.21
CA LEU A 160 -12.79 23.77 -23.73
C LEU A 160 -11.88 22.64 -23.22
N GLY A 161 -11.09 22.02 -24.11
CA GLY A 161 -10.32 20.82 -23.81
C GLY A 161 -11.20 19.56 -23.69
N GLY A 162 -10.74 18.59 -22.91
CA GLY A 162 -11.32 17.25 -22.86
C GLY A 162 -12.81 17.17 -22.48
N LYS A 163 -13.50 16.10 -22.89
CA LYS A 163 -14.86 15.73 -22.47
C LYS A 163 -14.80 14.70 -21.34
N GLY A 164 -15.86 14.62 -20.54
CA GLY A 164 -16.01 13.69 -19.43
C GLY A 164 -16.19 14.40 -18.09
N TRP A 165 -15.81 13.72 -17.01
CA TRP A 165 -15.81 14.30 -15.67
C TRP A 165 -14.47 14.08 -14.99
N CYS A 166 -14.15 14.96 -14.04
CA CYS A 166 -12.97 14.88 -13.20
C CYS A 166 -13.36 15.15 -11.75
N VAL A 167 -12.99 14.27 -10.82
CA VAL A 167 -13.14 14.42 -9.37
C VAL A 167 -11.76 14.59 -8.76
N LEU A 168 -11.54 15.71 -8.09
CA LEU A 168 -10.35 16.03 -7.33
C LEU A 168 -10.70 15.96 -5.85
N THR A 169 -9.86 15.32 -5.04
CA THR A 169 -10.08 15.21 -3.61
C THR A 169 -8.82 15.56 -2.84
N ALA A 170 -8.99 16.18 -1.67
CA ALA A 170 -7.88 16.43 -0.74
C ALA A 170 -7.32 15.13 -0.10
N ALA A 171 -8.05 14.02 -0.23
CA ALA A 171 -7.91 12.71 0.41
C ALA A 171 -7.02 12.70 1.67
N THR A 172 -7.69 12.88 2.81
CA THR A 172 -7.11 12.63 4.13
C THR A 172 -7.65 11.30 4.68
N SER A 173 -6.77 10.46 5.22
CA SER A 173 -7.13 9.18 5.87
C SER A 173 -7.77 9.36 7.25
N MET A 174 -7.84 10.60 7.76
CA MET A 174 -8.18 10.89 9.16
C MET A 174 -9.57 11.53 9.32
N LYS A 175 -10.23 11.20 10.43
CA LYS A 175 -11.60 11.61 10.83
C LYS A 175 -11.85 13.12 11.00
N TYR A 176 -10.85 13.98 10.78
CA TYR A 176 -10.97 15.41 11.04
C TYR A 176 -10.37 16.22 9.90
N ALA A 177 -11.19 17.07 9.27
CA ALA A 177 -10.72 18.05 8.31
C ALA A 177 -9.86 19.03 9.10
N LEU A 178 -8.55 18.98 8.90
CA LEU A 178 -7.58 19.72 9.71
C LEU A 178 -7.44 21.14 9.18
N GLU A 179 -7.99 22.10 9.93
CA GLU A 179 -7.62 23.51 9.81
C GLU A 179 -6.31 23.74 10.58
N GLN A 180 -5.35 24.42 9.96
CA GLN A 180 -4.18 24.94 10.66
C GLN A 180 -4.62 26.17 11.47
N GLU A 181 -4.29 26.23 12.76
CA GLU A 181 -4.63 27.39 13.60
C GLU A 181 -4.01 28.68 13.03
N GLY A 182 -4.85 29.68 12.74
CA GLY A 182 -4.43 31.01 12.28
C GLY A 182 -4.38 31.21 10.77
N GLU A 183 -4.73 30.21 9.96
CA GLU A 183 -4.77 30.31 8.49
C GLU A 183 -6.20 30.53 7.96
N ASP A 184 -6.33 31.37 6.94
CA ASP A 184 -7.64 31.76 6.37
C ASP A 184 -8.24 30.69 5.43
N LEU A 185 -7.42 29.77 4.92
CA LEU A 185 -7.80 28.73 3.96
C LEU A 185 -7.25 27.36 4.40
N SER A 186 -7.96 26.28 4.03
CA SER A 186 -7.42 24.92 4.16
C SER A 186 -6.17 24.76 3.29
N VAL A 187 -5.26 23.86 3.66
CA VAL A 187 -4.01 23.61 2.90
C VAL A 187 -4.32 23.26 1.43
N TYR A 188 -5.35 22.44 1.20
CA TYR A 188 -5.75 22.04 -0.15
C TYR A 188 -6.31 23.21 -0.96
N THR A 189 -7.26 23.96 -0.38
CA THR A 189 -7.88 25.12 -1.04
C THR A 189 -6.89 26.25 -1.28
N ARG A 190 -5.94 26.47 -0.36
CA ARG A 190 -4.85 27.46 -0.51
C ARG A 190 -4.09 27.23 -1.80
N TYR A 191 -3.66 26.00 -2.08
CA TYR A 191 -2.89 25.70 -3.29
C TYR A 191 -3.73 25.60 -4.56
N LEU A 192 -5.03 25.28 -4.46
CA LEU A 192 -5.97 25.45 -5.58
C LEU A 192 -6.03 26.93 -6.00
N VAL A 193 -6.27 27.81 -5.03
CA VAL A 193 -6.37 29.26 -5.23
C VAL A 193 -5.03 29.83 -5.73
N GLU A 194 -3.90 29.45 -5.14
CA GLU A 194 -2.57 29.91 -5.58
C GLU A 194 -2.27 29.48 -7.01
N GLY A 195 -2.50 28.21 -7.34
CA GLY A 195 -2.21 27.65 -8.66
C GLY A 195 -2.99 28.34 -9.78
N LEU A 196 -4.27 28.64 -9.52
CA LEU A 196 -5.15 29.38 -10.43
C LEU A 196 -4.77 30.86 -10.52
N ARG A 197 -4.60 31.54 -9.37
CA ARG A 197 -4.34 32.99 -9.31
C ARG A 197 -3.01 33.39 -9.94
N THR A 198 -1.99 32.58 -9.73
CA THR A 198 -0.61 32.89 -10.15
C THR A 198 -0.25 32.35 -11.53
N GLY A 199 -1.09 31.49 -12.11
CA GLY A 199 -0.72 30.72 -13.30
C GLY A 199 0.40 29.69 -13.03
N GLY A 200 0.72 29.40 -11.77
CA GLY A 200 1.75 28.44 -11.37
C GLY A 200 1.41 27.00 -11.77
N ALA A 201 0.12 26.68 -11.93
CA ALA A 201 -0.35 25.39 -12.40
C ALA A 201 -0.25 25.21 -13.93
N ALA A 202 -0.09 26.28 -14.71
CA ALA A 202 -0.07 26.20 -16.17
C ALA A 202 1.17 25.43 -16.67
N PRO A 203 1.06 24.50 -17.63
CA PRO A 203 2.24 23.93 -18.28
C PRO A 203 3.08 24.99 -19.02
N ASP A 204 4.37 24.69 -19.23
CA ASP A 204 5.26 25.61 -19.92
C ASP A 204 4.79 25.92 -21.34
N GLY A 205 4.66 27.22 -21.66
CA GLY A 205 4.20 27.68 -22.98
C GLY A 205 2.68 27.61 -23.19
N GLN A 206 1.89 27.15 -22.21
CA GLN A 206 0.43 27.16 -22.26
C GLN A 206 -0.13 28.41 -21.56
N ASN A 207 -1.21 28.97 -22.12
CA ASN A 207 -1.92 30.13 -21.60
C ASN A 207 -3.25 29.75 -20.93
N PHE A 208 -3.37 28.51 -20.49
CA PHE A 208 -4.54 27.98 -19.79
C PHE A 208 -4.11 26.94 -18.76
N ILE A 209 -5.02 26.62 -17.84
CA ILE A 209 -4.86 25.56 -16.84
C ILE A 209 -5.95 24.54 -17.10
N ALA A 210 -5.56 23.30 -17.43
CA ALA A 210 -6.46 22.18 -17.37
C ALA A 210 -6.56 21.64 -15.93
N ILE A 211 -7.65 20.97 -15.61
CA ILE A 211 -7.88 20.45 -14.25
C ILE A 211 -6.80 19.45 -13.81
N GLY A 212 -6.25 18.67 -14.74
CA GLY A 212 -5.13 17.75 -14.48
C GLY A 212 -3.84 18.48 -14.11
N ASP A 213 -3.55 19.62 -14.76
CA ASP A 213 -2.38 20.44 -14.45
C ASP A 213 -2.51 21.10 -13.06
N LEU A 214 -3.72 21.58 -12.74
CA LEU A 214 -4.04 22.09 -11.41
C LEU A 214 -3.85 21.01 -10.35
N HIS A 215 -4.35 19.79 -10.58
CA HIS A 215 -4.16 18.68 -9.65
C HIS A 215 -2.68 18.39 -9.43
N GLN A 216 -1.87 18.31 -10.50
CA GLN A 216 -0.44 18.01 -10.36
C GLN A 216 0.29 19.09 -9.56
N TYR A 217 -0.01 20.36 -9.80
CA TYR A 217 0.54 21.47 -9.03
C TYR A 217 0.14 21.37 -7.55
N VAL A 218 -1.16 21.20 -7.27
CA VAL A 218 -1.66 21.08 -5.90
C VAL A 218 -1.05 19.88 -5.18
N TYR A 219 -0.95 18.73 -5.84
CA TYR A 219 -0.28 17.55 -5.30
C TYR A 219 1.14 17.87 -4.85
N THR A 220 1.95 18.50 -5.70
CA THR A 220 3.33 18.86 -5.36
C THR A 220 3.41 19.81 -4.16
N GLN A 221 2.59 20.86 -4.15
CA GLN A 221 2.61 21.85 -3.05
C GLN A 221 2.10 21.24 -1.73
N VAL A 222 1.01 20.49 -1.77
CA VAL A 222 0.43 19.82 -0.60
C VAL A 222 1.40 18.77 -0.05
N LYS A 223 2.04 17.95 -0.90
CA LYS A 223 3.05 16.98 -0.43
C LYS A 223 4.28 17.65 0.18
N ALA A 224 4.57 18.90 -0.19
CA ALA A 224 5.64 19.67 0.41
C ALA A 224 5.25 20.28 1.77
N ALA A 225 4.03 20.83 1.88
CA ALA A 225 3.53 21.50 3.10
C ALA A 225 2.99 20.53 4.16
N ALA A 226 2.19 19.55 3.74
CA ALA A 226 1.50 18.57 4.58
C ALA A 226 1.66 17.16 4.00
N PRO A 227 2.85 16.54 4.13
CA PRO A 227 3.16 15.27 3.49
C PRO A 227 2.24 14.09 3.86
N ALA A 228 1.51 14.16 4.99
CA ALA A 228 0.51 13.18 5.38
C ALA A 228 -0.81 13.26 4.58
N MET A 229 -1.08 14.37 3.87
CA MET A 229 -2.21 14.48 2.96
C MET A 229 -1.89 13.79 1.62
N GLU A 230 -2.90 13.15 1.01
CA GLU A 230 -2.76 12.47 -0.27
C GLU A 230 -3.83 12.95 -1.26
N PRO A 231 -3.60 14.07 -1.96
CA PRO A 231 -4.51 14.50 -3.01
C PRO A 231 -4.67 13.42 -4.09
N LEU A 232 -5.90 13.15 -4.49
CA LEU A 232 -6.23 12.16 -5.52
C LEU A 232 -7.07 12.80 -6.64
N MET A 233 -6.87 12.31 -7.86
CA MET A 233 -7.66 12.65 -9.03
C MET A 233 -8.24 11.40 -9.66
N PHE A 234 -9.51 11.49 -10.02
CA PHE A 234 -10.24 10.44 -10.72
C PHE A 234 -10.97 11.06 -11.89
N ASN A 235 -11.09 10.33 -12.99
CA ASN A 235 -11.68 10.89 -14.19
C ASN A 235 -12.32 9.82 -15.07
N LYS A 236 -13.20 10.31 -15.95
CA LYS A 236 -13.74 9.59 -17.10
C LYS A 236 -13.35 10.32 -18.38
N GLU A 237 -13.10 9.56 -19.45
CA GLU A 237 -12.70 10.09 -20.75
C GLU A 237 -11.50 11.07 -20.63
N GLN A 238 -11.59 12.23 -21.29
CA GLN A 238 -10.57 13.28 -21.28
C GLN A 238 -10.80 14.30 -20.14
N GLY A 239 -11.48 13.91 -19.05
CA GLY A 239 -11.74 14.76 -17.88
C GLY A 239 -10.55 15.60 -17.39
N PRO A 240 -9.31 15.08 -17.32
CA PRO A 240 -8.14 15.86 -16.90
C PRO A 240 -7.80 17.03 -17.84
N GLY A 241 -8.20 16.95 -19.10
CA GLY A 241 -7.99 17.99 -20.11
C GLY A 241 -9.04 19.10 -20.07
N ILE A 242 -10.00 19.08 -19.15
CA ILE A 242 -11.02 20.14 -19.03
C ILE A 242 -10.34 21.45 -18.58
N ILE A 243 -10.49 22.51 -19.38
CA ILE A 243 -9.88 23.82 -19.12
C ILE A 243 -10.71 24.63 -18.13
N ILE A 244 -10.12 24.97 -16.98
CA ILE A 244 -10.79 25.69 -15.90
C ILE A 244 -10.44 27.17 -15.86
N ALA A 245 -9.21 27.54 -16.22
CA ALA A 245 -8.75 28.93 -16.17
C ALA A 245 -7.82 29.29 -17.33
N LYS A 246 -7.77 30.58 -17.65
CA LYS A 246 -6.78 31.20 -18.53
C LYS A 246 -5.60 31.71 -17.71
N VAL A 247 -4.47 31.85 -18.37
CA VAL A 247 -3.22 32.32 -17.77
C VAL A 247 -2.64 33.43 -18.62
N GLN A 248 -2.48 34.58 -18.01
CA GLN A 248 -1.67 35.65 -18.59
C GLN A 248 -0.19 35.29 -18.39
N VAL A 249 0.48 34.85 -19.46
CA VAL A 249 1.90 34.50 -19.43
C VAL A 249 2.73 35.78 -19.41
N ASP A 250 3.06 36.25 -18.21
CA ASP A 250 3.91 37.41 -17.99
C ASP A 250 5.33 37.03 -17.52
N ASN A 251 6.18 38.03 -17.30
CA ASN A 251 7.55 37.81 -16.85
C ASN A 251 7.63 37.26 -15.42
N ALA A 252 6.66 37.59 -14.57
CA ALA A 252 6.58 37.10 -13.19
C ALA A 252 6.24 35.61 -13.15
N GLN A 253 5.30 35.16 -13.98
CA GLN A 253 4.92 33.76 -14.13
C GLN A 253 6.08 32.93 -14.68
N ARG A 254 6.79 33.43 -15.70
CA ARG A 254 8.04 32.80 -16.21
C ARG A 254 9.11 32.69 -15.15
N TYR A 255 9.28 33.72 -14.33
CA TYR A 255 10.23 33.69 -13.21
C TYR A 255 9.82 32.69 -12.14
N ARG A 256 8.53 32.61 -11.77
CA ARG A 256 8.00 31.59 -10.84
C ARG A 256 8.33 30.17 -11.29
N LYS A 257 8.15 29.86 -12.57
CA LYS A 257 8.50 28.55 -13.13
C LYS A 257 9.98 28.22 -12.98
N GLU A 258 10.85 29.21 -13.20
CA GLU A 258 12.29 29.03 -12.94
C GLU A 258 12.60 28.81 -11.46
N VAL A 259 11.93 29.51 -10.55
CA VAL A 259 12.08 29.28 -9.10
C VAL A 259 11.65 27.85 -8.76
N GLN A 260 10.45 27.42 -9.16
CA GLN A 260 9.93 26.07 -8.93
C GLN A 260 10.90 24.98 -9.42
N ARG A 261 11.48 25.15 -10.61
CA ARG A 261 12.46 24.21 -11.19
C ARG A 261 13.77 24.12 -10.41
N LYS A 262 14.14 25.18 -9.70
CA LYS A 262 15.43 25.30 -9.00
C LYS A 262 15.36 24.90 -7.53
N VAL A 263 14.18 24.95 -6.93
CA VAL A 263 13.96 24.54 -5.55
C VAL A 263 14.11 23.02 -5.44
N ASN A 264 14.87 22.57 -4.44
CA ASN A 264 14.97 21.15 -4.16
C ASN A 264 13.65 20.63 -3.57
N GLU A 265 13.00 19.73 -4.29
CA GLU A 265 11.67 19.21 -3.91
C GLU A 265 11.64 18.48 -2.56
N ARG A 266 12.77 18.02 -2.02
CA ARG A 266 12.81 17.33 -0.72
C ARG A 266 12.82 18.28 0.47
N ASN A 267 13.48 19.43 0.35
CA ASN A 267 13.79 20.30 1.51
C ASN A 267 13.66 21.80 1.24
N GLY A 268 13.17 22.22 0.07
CA GLY A 268 13.00 23.62 -0.28
C GLY A 268 14.31 24.40 -0.48
N ARG A 269 15.48 23.75 -0.44
CA ARG A 269 16.76 24.48 -0.49
C ARG A 269 17.12 24.90 -1.91
N LEU A 270 17.60 26.14 -2.01
CA LEU A 270 18.27 26.68 -3.19
C LEU A 270 19.78 26.73 -2.94
N ASN A 271 20.54 25.96 -3.72
CA ASN A 271 22.00 26.02 -3.67
C ASN A 271 22.54 27.35 -4.26
N TYR A 272 23.82 27.65 -4.04
CA TYR A 272 24.41 28.92 -4.49
C TYR A 272 24.33 29.12 -6.01
N ALA A 273 24.50 28.05 -6.80
CA ALA A 273 24.37 28.11 -8.25
C ALA A 273 22.93 28.41 -8.70
N ALA A 274 21.93 27.83 -8.03
CA ALA A 274 20.52 28.10 -8.25
C ALA A 274 20.18 29.55 -7.92
N LYS A 275 20.63 30.08 -6.77
CA LYS A 275 20.46 31.49 -6.40
C LYS A 275 21.09 32.44 -7.43
N ALA A 276 22.32 32.16 -7.86
CA ALA A 276 22.98 32.95 -8.91
C ALA A 276 22.24 32.88 -10.25
N THR A 277 21.74 31.70 -10.63
CA THR A 277 20.94 31.51 -11.85
C THR A 277 19.64 32.31 -11.78
N LEU A 278 18.92 32.24 -10.66
CA LEU A 278 17.69 33.00 -10.46
C LEU A 278 17.93 34.50 -10.52
N LYS A 279 19.05 35.01 -9.98
CA LYS A 279 19.42 36.43 -10.12
C LYS A 279 19.65 36.84 -11.59
N GLN A 280 20.24 35.97 -12.40
CA GLN A 280 20.38 36.22 -13.85
C GLN A 280 19.03 36.16 -14.56
N LYS A 281 18.18 35.18 -14.23
CA LYS A 281 16.82 35.04 -14.79
C LYS A 281 15.91 36.22 -14.43
N GLN A 282 16.03 36.74 -13.21
CA GLN A 282 15.32 37.94 -12.77
C GLN A 282 15.66 39.14 -13.66
N THR A 283 16.95 39.39 -13.90
CA THR A 283 17.42 40.44 -14.81
C THR A 283 16.95 40.19 -16.24
N GLN A 284 17.04 38.94 -16.72
CA GLN A 284 16.62 38.55 -18.07
C GLN A 284 15.13 38.82 -18.31
N PHE A 285 14.28 38.47 -17.34
CA PHE A 285 12.84 38.65 -17.41
C PHE A 285 12.38 40.04 -16.92
N LYS A 286 13.29 40.91 -16.47
CA LYS A 286 12.97 42.26 -15.95
C LYS A 286 11.93 42.23 -14.83
N VAL A 287 12.03 41.25 -13.93
CA VAL A 287 11.15 41.14 -12.74
C VAL A 287 11.71 42.03 -11.64
N SER A 288 10.87 42.83 -10.99
CA SER A 288 11.30 43.72 -9.90
C SER A 288 11.86 42.91 -8.72
N ASN A 289 12.71 43.51 -7.89
CA ASN A 289 13.20 42.83 -6.69
C ASN A 289 12.05 42.41 -5.76
N THR A 290 11.08 43.30 -5.57
CA THR A 290 9.91 43.04 -4.73
C THR A 290 9.09 41.85 -5.25
N ASP A 291 8.84 41.78 -6.55
CA ASP A 291 8.09 40.65 -7.13
C ASP A 291 8.88 39.35 -7.08
N ALA A 292 10.20 39.41 -7.31
CA ALA A 292 11.06 38.24 -7.25
C ALA A 292 11.14 37.67 -5.83
N GLU A 293 11.26 38.52 -4.81
CA GLU A 293 11.23 38.13 -3.40
C GLU A 293 9.87 37.54 -3.02
N LYS A 294 8.77 38.18 -3.43
CA LYS A 294 7.42 37.66 -3.19
C LYS A 294 7.21 36.27 -3.83
N ILE A 295 7.61 36.10 -5.08
CA ILE A 295 7.53 34.79 -5.77
C ILE A 295 8.38 33.75 -5.06
N LEU A 296 9.58 34.12 -4.64
CA LEU A 296 10.47 33.23 -3.91
C LEU A 296 9.84 32.79 -2.58
N ASP A 297 9.26 33.73 -1.84
CA ASP A 297 8.61 33.44 -0.57
C ASP A 297 7.38 32.56 -0.73
N GLU A 298 6.55 32.80 -1.75
CA GLU A 298 5.39 31.97 -2.06
C GLU A 298 5.79 30.54 -2.45
N VAL A 299 6.75 30.37 -3.37
CA VAL A 299 7.21 29.03 -3.80
C VAL A 299 7.89 28.28 -2.65
N LEU A 300 8.55 28.97 -1.72
CA LEU A 300 9.23 28.36 -0.58
C LEU A 300 8.32 28.16 0.64
N LYS A 301 7.16 28.81 0.71
CA LYS A 301 6.19 28.71 1.83
C LYS A 301 5.93 27.27 2.29
N PRO A 302 5.56 26.28 1.43
CA PRO A 302 5.30 24.90 1.88
C PRO A 302 6.48 24.26 2.62
N TYR A 303 7.71 24.52 2.15
CA TYR A 303 8.91 23.95 2.76
C TYR A 303 9.26 24.62 4.09
N LYS A 304 9.00 25.92 4.22
CA LYS A 304 9.17 26.66 5.48
C LYS A 304 8.19 26.16 6.53
N GLU A 305 6.93 25.94 6.16
CA GLU A 305 5.89 25.39 7.06
C GLU A 305 6.27 24.00 7.59
N ARG A 306 6.64 23.07 6.69
CA ARG A 306 7.11 21.74 7.09
C ARG A 306 8.35 21.80 7.99
N ALA A 307 9.29 22.70 7.70
CA ALA A 307 10.48 22.89 8.54
C ALA A 307 10.11 23.37 9.95
N ASN A 308 9.18 24.32 10.07
CA ASN A 308 8.69 24.81 11.36
C ASN A 308 7.97 23.70 12.15
N HIS A 309 7.12 22.91 11.49
CA HIS A 309 6.45 21.76 12.12
C HIS A 309 7.46 20.74 12.64
N LEU A 310 8.46 20.38 11.84
CA LEU A 310 9.52 19.49 12.27
C LEU A 310 10.32 20.08 13.43
N GLU A 311 10.57 21.38 13.43
CA GLU A 311 11.23 22.08 14.53
C GLU A 311 10.39 22.02 15.82
N THR A 312 9.09 22.29 15.77
CA THR A 312 8.17 22.15 16.91
C THR A 312 8.22 20.74 17.49
N TYR A 313 8.10 19.71 16.65
CA TYR A 313 8.20 18.31 17.07
C TYR A 313 9.57 18.03 17.73
N THR A 314 10.65 18.50 17.11
CA THR A 314 12.04 18.32 17.58
C THR A 314 12.28 19.02 18.92
N GLN A 315 11.72 20.20 19.13
CA GLN A 315 11.85 20.96 20.38
C GLN A 315 11.09 20.28 21.52
N ALA A 316 9.84 19.85 21.28
CA ALA A 316 9.06 19.07 22.24
C ALA A 316 9.79 17.77 22.62
N LEU A 317 10.35 17.06 21.63
CA LEU A 317 11.10 15.83 21.86
C LEU A 317 12.36 16.04 22.71
N LYS A 318 13.07 17.14 22.52
CA LYS A 318 14.24 17.50 23.33
C LYS A 318 13.85 17.83 24.77
N ALA A 319 12.83 18.67 24.94
CA ALA A 319 12.36 19.06 26.26
C ALA A 319 11.91 17.84 27.08
N GLU A 320 11.09 16.98 26.48
CA GLU A 320 10.61 15.77 27.15
C GLU A 320 11.75 14.80 27.47
N LYS A 321 12.75 14.68 26.57
CA LYS A 321 13.92 13.81 26.81
C LYS A 321 14.69 14.24 28.07
N GLU A 322 14.83 15.54 28.30
CA GLU A 322 15.54 16.07 29.47
C GLU A 322 14.78 15.83 30.77
N GLU A 323 13.45 15.79 30.73
CA GLU A 323 12.59 15.66 31.90
C GLU A 323 12.23 14.20 32.24
N ALA A 324 11.90 13.38 31.24
CA ALA A 324 11.19 12.11 31.43
C ALA A 324 11.64 10.95 30.51
N TYR A 325 12.95 10.79 30.27
CA TYR A 325 13.47 9.68 29.45
C TYR A 325 13.98 8.47 30.27
N PRO A 326 13.61 7.22 29.94
CA PRO A 326 12.79 6.79 28.80
C PRO A 326 11.30 7.13 28.94
N PHE A 327 10.65 7.46 27.82
CA PHE A 327 9.27 7.93 27.81
C PHE A 327 8.26 6.87 28.23
N SER A 328 7.18 7.33 28.89
CA SER A 328 6.01 6.50 29.18
C SER A 328 5.18 6.25 27.91
N ARG A 329 4.24 5.30 28.01
CA ARG A 329 3.29 5.03 26.91
C ARG A 329 2.42 6.24 26.58
N GLU A 330 1.97 7.00 27.59
CA GLU A 330 1.18 8.22 27.41
C GLU A 330 1.97 9.26 26.61
N ILE A 331 3.25 9.49 26.95
CA ILE A 331 4.11 10.43 26.23
C ILE A 331 4.32 9.98 24.76
N ILE A 332 4.47 8.68 24.51
CA ILE A 332 4.60 8.14 23.14
C ILE A 332 3.31 8.38 22.35
N GLU A 333 2.15 8.20 22.98
CA GLU A 333 0.83 8.46 22.38
C GLU A 333 0.63 9.96 22.10
N ASP A 334 1.09 10.84 22.99
CA ASP A 334 1.09 12.29 22.81
C ASP A 334 2.00 12.73 21.64
N PHE A 335 3.18 12.11 21.47
CA PHE A 335 4.05 12.38 20.31
C PHE A 335 3.45 11.86 18.99
N GLU A 336 2.70 10.76 19.03
CA GLU A 336 1.94 10.29 17.86
C GLU A 336 0.80 11.26 17.50
N GLU A 337 0.09 11.80 18.49
CA GLU A 337 -0.91 12.85 18.29
C GLU A 337 -0.28 14.13 17.75
N LEU A 338 0.82 14.61 18.35
CA LEU A 338 1.54 15.80 17.91
C LEU A 338 2.03 15.67 16.47
N LYS A 339 2.61 14.52 16.11
CA LYS A 339 3.03 14.22 14.73
C LYS A 339 1.87 14.29 13.75
N ARG A 340 0.68 13.78 14.13
CA ARG A 340 -0.55 13.85 13.33
C ARG A 340 -1.04 15.29 13.17
N LEU A 341 -1.08 16.07 14.25
CA LEU A 341 -1.49 17.49 14.22
C LEU A 341 -0.56 18.34 13.34
N LEU A 342 0.73 18.04 13.37
CA LEU A 342 1.75 18.72 12.57
C LEU A 342 1.85 18.20 11.11
N ASN A 343 1.05 17.21 10.72
CA ASN A 343 1.04 16.61 9.38
C ASN A 343 2.40 16.07 8.92
N LEU A 344 3.24 15.59 9.86
CA LEU A 344 4.55 15.02 9.56
C LEU A 344 4.42 13.51 9.28
N ARG A 345 5.24 12.99 8.36
CA ARG A 345 5.36 11.54 8.16
C ARG A 345 6.37 10.95 9.13
N ASP A 346 6.26 9.64 9.32
CA ASP A 346 7.23 8.81 10.05
C ASP A 346 8.68 9.04 9.58
N GLU A 347 8.90 9.17 8.26
CA GLU A 347 10.21 9.48 7.67
C GLU A 347 10.74 10.89 8.04
N ASP A 348 9.83 11.84 8.24
CA ASP A 348 10.18 13.24 8.46
C ASP A 348 10.72 13.45 9.88
N VAL A 349 10.12 12.77 10.86
CA VAL A 349 10.54 12.83 12.27
C VAL A 349 11.66 11.85 12.60
N GLN A 350 11.86 10.79 11.80
CA GLN A 350 12.88 9.76 12.05
C GLN A 350 14.27 10.35 12.28
N ALA A 351 14.70 11.33 11.47
CA ALA A 351 16.02 11.93 11.63
C ALA A 351 16.14 12.73 12.95
N ALA A 352 15.06 13.37 13.39
CA ALA A 352 15.00 14.07 14.66
C ALA A 352 14.97 13.09 15.85
N GLU A 353 14.14 12.05 15.79
CA GLU A 353 14.06 10.99 16.79
C GLU A 353 15.42 10.28 16.96
N VAL A 354 16.02 9.81 15.87
CA VAL A 354 17.34 9.16 15.91
C VAL A 354 18.42 10.13 16.38
N GLY A 355 18.40 11.39 15.91
CA GLY A 355 19.37 12.40 16.32
C GLY A 355 19.27 12.81 17.78
N ILE A 356 18.07 12.76 18.38
CA ILE A 356 17.82 13.15 19.77
C ILE A 356 17.87 11.96 20.72
N LEU A 357 17.16 10.87 20.43
CA LEU A 357 17.00 9.71 21.30
C LEU A 357 17.98 8.56 20.99
N GLY A 358 18.62 8.57 19.81
CA GLY A 358 19.48 7.48 19.33
C GLY A 358 18.73 6.31 18.68
N HIS A 359 17.40 6.32 18.72
CA HIS A 359 16.51 5.34 18.09
C HIS A 359 15.16 6.00 17.76
N ARG A 360 14.29 5.29 17.04
CA ARG A 360 12.95 5.78 16.73
C ARG A 360 11.97 5.55 17.87
N LEU A 361 10.97 6.42 18.03
CA LEU A 361 9.85 6.16 18.91
C LEU A 361 9.00 5.02 18.32
N GLU A 362 8.90 3.90 19.03
CA GLU A 362 8.10 2.76 18.59
C GLU A 362 6.61 3.05 18.84
N LYS A 363 5.77 2.81 17.82
CA LYS A 363 4.32 2.93 17.97
C LYS A 363 3.84 1.99 19.08
N SER A 364 3.13 2.54 20.05
CA SER A 364 2.28 1.81 21.01
C SER A 364 1.21 1.03 20.21
N LEU A 365 1.55 -0.18 19.77
CA LEU A 365 0.57 -1.21 19.46
C LEU A 365 0.12 -1.78 20.82
N ASN A 366 -1.18 -2.04 20.96
CA ASN A 366 -1.82 -2.58 22.17
C ASN A 366 -0.99 -3.66 22.92
N PRO A 367 -1.14 -3.76 24.25
CA PRO A 367 -0.18 -4.43 25.12
C PRO A 367 0.10 -5.86 24.67
N LEU A 368 1.39 -6.20 24.60
CA LEU A 368 1.84 -7.57 24.44
C LEU A 368 1.15 -8.44 25.51
N PRO A 369 0.52 -9.58 25.16
CA PRO A 369 0.16 -10.56 26.17
C PRO A 369 1.44 -10.95 26.91
N GLU A 370 1.38 -11.04 28.24
CA GLU A 370 2.48 -11.56 29.05
C GLU A 370 2.89 -12.94 28.51
N VAL A 371 4.03 -12.99 27.82
CA VAL A 371 4.74 -14.23 27.51
C VAL A 371 5.92 -14.30 28.47
N PRO A 372 6.17 -15.44 29.15
CA PRO A 372 7.07 -15.49 30.29
C PRO A 372 8.52 -15.18 29.88
N TYR A 373 9.06 -14.07 30.40
CA TYR A 373 10.48 -13.76 30.35
C TYR A 373 11.28 -14.82 31.13
N LYS A 374 12.07 -15.64 30.42
CA LYS A 374 13.30 -16.21 30.98
C LYS A 374 14.48 -15.31 30.59
N THR A 375 14.68 -14.28 31.40
CA THR A 375 15.98 -13.63 31.77
C THR A 375 17.02 -13.36 30.68
N LEU A 376 17.08 -12.09 30.25
CA LEU A 376 18.24 -11.44 29.60
C LEU A 376 18.98 -10.45 30.54
N ALA A 377 18.83 -10.61 31.86
CA ALA A 377 19.54 -9.79 32.85
C ALA A 377 20.79 -10.52 33.37
N ASP A 378 21.91 -10.42 32.64
CA ASP A 378 23.25 -10.67 33.20
C ASP A 378 24.31 -9.85 32.45
N THR A 379 24.64 -8.69 33.00
CA THR A 379 25.65 -7.74 32.50
C THR A 379 27.10 -8.17 32.79
N SER A 380 27.36 -9.43 33.19
CA SER A 380 28.72 -9.93 33.45
C SER A 380 29.44 -10.52 32.22
N LYS A 381 28.89 -10.40 31.00
CA LYS A 381 29.35 -11.09 29.77
C LYS A 381 30.04 -10.17 28.74
N ILE A 382 31.27 -9.71 29.02
CA ILE A 382 32.07 -8.87 28.10
C ILE A 382 33.44 -9.53 27.79
N LEU A 383 33.92 -9.49 26.53
CA LEU A 383 35.28 -9.87 26.11
C LEU A 383 35.89 -8.87 25.10
N TYR A 384 37.23 -8.68 25.12
CA TYR A 384 37.98 -7.62 24.40
C TYR A 384 39.14 -8.14 23.51
N LEU A 385 39.54 -7.39 22.46
CA LEU A 385 40.74 -7.60 21.60
C LEU A 385 41.92 -6.71 22.05
N LYS A 386 43.17 -7.23 22.04
CA LYS A 386 44.40 -6.49 22.39
C LYS A 386 45.46 -6.50 21.28
N ASN A 387 46.07 -5.34 21.02
CA ASN A 387 47.20 -5.15 20.10
C ASN A 387 48.54 -5.42 20.81
N ILE A 388 49.47 -6.16 20.17
CA ILE A 388 50.84 -6.34 20.66
C ILE A 388 51.82 -6.16 19.49
N LYS A 389 52.89 -5.41 19.73
CA LYS A 389 54.00 -5.20 18.79
C LYS A 389 54.91 -6.43 18.75
N ASP A 390 55.04 -7.09 17.59
CA ASP A 390 56.00 -8.17 17.32
C ASP A 390 57.29 -7.56 16.69
N PRO A 391 58.49 -8.07 17.02
CA PRO A 391 59.75 -7.64 16.39
C PRO A 391 59.79 -7.73 14.85
N ASN A 392 58.91 -8.49 14.18
CA ASN A 392 58.86 -8.60 12.71
C ASN A 392 57.69 -7.84 12.04
N GLY A 393 56.91 -7.04 12.78
CA GLY A 393 55.77 -6.26 12.26
C GLY A 393 54.56 -6.24 13.19
N TRP A 394 53.46 -5.61 12.77
CA TRP A 394 52.20 -5.65 13.52
C TRP A 394 51.46 -6.96 13.23
N ALA A 395 51.09 -7.71 14.28
CA ALA A 395 50.28 -8.91 14.18
C ALA A 395 49.12 -8.85 15.17
N TYR A 396 47.96 -9.33 14.75
CA TYR A 396 46.80 -9.52 15.63
C TYR A 396 46.82 -10.95 16.18
N THR A 397 46.61 -11.13 17.49
CA THR A 397 46.37 -12.46 18.08
C THR A 397 45.17 -12.41 19.04
N LEU A 398 44.28 -13.39 18.95
CA LEU A 398 43.26 -13.67 19.97
C LEU A 398 43.89 -14.55 21.07
N GLN A 399 43.79 -14.18 22.34
CA GLN A 399 44.27 -15.02 23.45
C GLN A 399 43.21 -15.34 24.52
N ARG A 400 43.16 -16.64 24.84
CA ARG A 400 42.65 -17.40 26.01
C ARG A 400 41.20 -17.21 26.49
N ILE A 401 40.42 -18.22 26.08
CA ILE A 401 39.13 -18.69 26.60
C ILE A 401 39.31 -19.28 28.02
N LYS A 402 38.47 -18.90 28.98
CA LYS A 402 38.10 -19.81 30.08
C LYS A 402 36.67 -20.26 29.85
N GLN A 403 36.52 -21.51 29.45
CA GLN A 403 35.26 -22.11 29.06
C GLN A 403 34.45 -22.40 30.33
N SER A 404 33.22 -21.91 30.38
CA SER A 404 32.21 -22.36 31.33
C SER A 404 30.86 -22.44 30.60
N GLY A 405 30.69 -23.52 29.84
CA GLY A 405 29.39 -23.98 29.30
C GLY A 405 28.80 -23.17 28.13
N GLY A 406 28.60 -23.83 26.97
CA GLY A 406 28.04 -23.26 25.72
C GLY A 406 26.60 -22.75 25.82
N SER A 407 25.99 -22.05 24.84
CA SER A 407 25.97 -22.20 23.37
C SER A 407 26.06 -20.85 22.60
N VAL A 408 25.99 -20.88 21.26
CA VAL A 408 26.78 -20.12 20.27
C VAL A 408 26.06 -18.94 19.54
N ASP A 409 24.81 -18.58 19.86
CA ASP A 409 23.99 -17.74 18.95
C ASP A 409 23.69 -16.29 19.38
N SER A 410 24.70 -15.41 19.34
CA SER A 410 24.51 -13.98 19.00
C SER A 410 25.87 -13.30 18.77
N ARG A 411 26.06 -12.65 17.62
CA ARG A 411 27.36 -12.04 17.25
C ARG A 411 27.19 -10.69 16.56
N VAL A 412 27.26 -9.61 17.34
CA VAL A 412 27.59 -8.24 16.90
C VAL A 412 28.78 -7.79 17.76
N PHE A 413 29.80 -7.18 17.15
CA PHE A 413 31.02 -6.75 17.84
C PHE A 413 31.47 -5.36 17.36
N GLU A 414 32.08 -4.58 18.25
CA GLU A 414 32.79 -3.34 17.93
C GLU A 414 34.27 -3.64 17.60
N LEU A 415 34.82 -3.02 16.55
CA LEU A 415 36.24 -3.16 16.16
C LEU A 415 37.02 -1.86 16.34
N PHE A 416 38.29 -2.00 16.72
CA PHE A 416 39.21 -0.89 17.01
C PHE A 416 40.31 -0.78 15.92
N TRP A 417 40.55 0.42 15.37
CA TRP A 417 41.48 0.65 14.25
C TRP A 417 42.46 1.80 14.48
N PRO A 418 43.73 1.56 14.83
CA PRO A 418 44.68 2.67 15.04
C PRO A 418 45.18 3.28 13.72
N ALA A 419 45.31 4.61 13.69
CA ALA A 419 45.70 5.43 12.52
C ALA A 419 47.10 5.16 11.92
N SER A 420 47.89 4.23 12.47
CA SER A 420 49.27 3.96 12.05
C SER A 420 49.45 2.72 11.15
N SER A 421 48.37 2.09 10.70
CA SER A 421 48.40 0.91 9.83
C SER A 421 48.77 1.28 8.38
N LYS A 422 50.06 1.18 8.03
CA LYS A 422 50.50 1.24 6.63
C LYS A 422 49.93 0.04 5.86
N GLY A 423 49.05 0.28 4.89
CA GLY A 423 48.68 -0.74 3.89
C GLY A 423 47.20 -0.81 3.46
N ALA A 424 46.27 -0.13 4.12
CA ALA A 424 44.86 -0.11 3.70
C ALA A 424 44.37 1.34 3.59
N GLN A 425 43.74 1.70 2.47
CA GLN A 425 42.99 2.96 2.36
C GLN A 425 41.81 2.91 3.34
N THR A 426 41.42 4.07 3.90
CA THR A 426 40.25 4.18 4.77
C THR A 426 38.99 3.82 3.98
N PRO A 427 38.23 2.79 4.38
CA PRO A 427 37.03 2.40 3.66
C PRO A 427 35.89 3.40 3.90
N SER A 428 35.07 3.61 2.87
CA SER A 428 33.85 4.43 2.88
C SER A 428 32.66 3.66 3.49
N ALA A 429 31.60 4.35 3.92
CA ALA A 429 30.37 3.69 4.37
C ALA A 429 29.81 2.76 3.28
N HIS A 430 29.33 1.59 3.70
CA HIS A 430 28.85 0.50 2.83
C HIS A 430 29.92 -0.20 1.98
N GLU A 431 31.20 0.08 2.21
CA GLU A 431 32.27 -0.75 1.67
C GLU A 431 32.49 -2.00 2.53
N LEU A 432 32.81 -3.10 1.86
CA LEU A 432 33.06 -4.39 2.46
C LEU A 432 34.56 -4.65 2.58
N ILE A 433 34.99 -5.08 3.76
CA ILE A 433 36.38 -5.42 4.07
C ILE A 433 36.47 -6.89 4.41
N ILE A 434 37.37 -7.60 3.74
CA ILE A 434 37.71 -8.98 4.08
C ILE A 434 38.96 -8.95 4.97
N LEU A 435 38.84 -9.33 6.23
CA LEU A 435 39.98 -9.35 7.14
C LEU A 435 40.73 -10.68 7.06
N HIS A 436 41.98 -10.59 6.61
CA HIS A 436 42.88 -11.70 6.42
C HIS A 436 43.93 -11.79 7.54
N GLN A 437 44.08 -12.96 8.18
CA GLN A 437 45.16 -13.28 9.10
C GLN A 437 45.80 -14.62 8.72
N ARG A 438 47.11 -14.64 8.42
CA ARG A 438 47.89 -15.87 8.13
C ARG A 438 47.19 -16.86 7.16
N ALA A 439 46.77 -16.39 5.99
CA ALA A 439 46.09 -17.23 4.98
C ALA A 439 44.64 -17.67 5.36
N ARG A 440 43.98 -16.98 6.30
CA ARG A 440 42.59 -17.30 6.71
C ARG A 440 41.72 -16.06 6.69
N VAL A 441 40.57 -16.13 6.03
CA VAL A 441 39.51 -15.13 6.19
C VAL A 441 38.83 -15.43 7.51
N THR A 442 38.97 -14.51 8.45
CA THR A 442 38.43 -14.69 9.80
C THR A 442 37.11 -13.94 9.97
N HIS A 443 36.94 -12.84 9.22
CA HIS A 443 35.82 -11.94 9.35
C HIS A 443 35.51 -11.25 8.01
N ILE A 444 34.22 -11.12 7.69
CA ILE A 444 33.73 -10.18 6.68
C ILE A 444 33.12 -9.00 7.43
N VAL A 445 33.54 -7.78 7.09
CA VAL A 445 33.22 -6.57 7.84
C VAL A 445 32.53 -5.58 6.92
N GLU A 446 31.28 -5.23 7.21
CA GLU A 446 30.59 -4.08 6.61
C GLU A 446 30.83 -2.84 7.48
N VAL A 447 31.22 -1.74 6.85
CA VAL A 447 31.32 -0.44 7.52
C VAL A 447 29.94 0.24 7.50
N LEU A 448 29.35 0.42 8.69
CA LEU A 448 27.97 0.88 8.86
C LEU A 448 27.83 2.40 8.90
N ASP A 449 28.92 3.12 9.14
CA ASP A 449 28.94 4.56 9.31
C ASP A 449 29.96 5.26 8.40
N THR A 450 29.78 6.58 8.21
CA THR A 450 30.78 7.44 7.56
C THR A 450 31.77 8.05 8.56
N ASP A 451 31.43 8.07 9.84
CA ASP A 451 32.11 8.87 10.85
C ASP A 451 33.23 8.09 11.56
N ILE A 452 34.40 8.72 11.68
CA ILE A 452 35.54 8.16 12.43
C ILE A 452 35.49 8.74 13.83
N CYS A 453 35.26 7.91 14.83
CA CYS A 453 35.36 8.32 16.21
C CYS A 453 36.80 8.11 16.71
N SER A 454 37.28 8.96 17.62
CA SER A 454 38.66 8.91 18.12
C SER A 454 38.71 9.17 19.62
N ASP A 455 39.55 8.44 20.34
CA ASP A 455 39.85 8.65 21.75
C ASP A 455 41.37 8.59 22.01
N ASN A 456 41.77 8.64 23.28
CA ASN A 456 43.18 8.58 23.69
C ASN A 456 43.87 7.23 23.40
N HIS A 457 43.10 6.21 23.06
CA HIS A 457 43.61 4.88 22.75
C HIS A 457 43.73 4.70 21.24
N GLY A 458 42.91 5.38 20.42
CA GLY A 458 43.01 5.43 18.95
C GLY A 458 41.67 5.71 18.24
N THR A 459 41.57 5.29 16.98
CA THR A 459 40.41 5.55 16.09
C THR A 459 39.48 4.34 15.99
N TYR A 460 38.18 4.56 15.88
CA TYR A 460 37.14 3.52 15.84
C TYR A 460 36.00 3.86 14.87
N ARG A 461 35.29 2.83 14.41
CA ARG A 461 34.15 2.91 13.48
C ARG A 461 33.12 1.85 13.82
N TRP A 462 31.85 2.12 13.51
CA TRP A 462 30.80 1.12 13.58
C TRP A 462 30.89 0.17 12.41
N VAL A 463 30.94 -1.10 12.75
CA VAL A 463 31.04 -2.17 11.78
C VAL A 463 30.13 -3.32 12.15
N ARG A 464 29.67 -4.03 11.14
CA ARG A 464 28.99 -5.30 11.28
C ARG A 464 29.92 -6.41 10.86
N VAL A 465 30.14 -7.39 11.74
CA VAL A 465 31.16 -8.43 11.56
C VAL A 465 30.50 -9.80 11.44
N LEU A 466 30.79 -10.50 10.35
CA LEU A 466 30.46 -11.90 10.14
C LEU A 466 31.66 -12.77 10.52
N TRP A 467 31.56 -13.55 11.59
CA TRP A 467 32.59 -14.54 11.96
C TRP A 467 32.39 -15.84 11.18
N MET A 468 33.47 -16.34 10.57
CA MET A 468 33.49 -17.69 10.00
C MET A 468 34.15 -18.62 11.00
N ALA A 469 33.35 -19.53 11.58
CA ALA A 469 33.83 -20.53 12.52
C ALA A 469 34.71 -21.56 11.77
N ASP A 470 35.90 -21.81 12.31
CA ASP A 470 36.85 -22.89 12.00
C ASP A 470 36.52 -23.75 10.77
N GLU A 471 37.25 -23.54 9.65
CA GLU A 471 38.00 -24.56 8.91
C GLU A 471 38.61 -24.00 7.61
N GLY A 472 39.80 -24.49 7.26
CA GLY A 472 40.44 -24.31 5.95
C GLY A 472 41.13 -22.98 5.67
N ASP A 473 42.28 -23.04 5.00
CA ASP A 473 42.88 -21.88 4.33
C ASP A 473 41.88 -21.38 3.27
N TRP A 474 41.43 -20.13 3.38
CA TRP A 474 40.38 -19.58 2.51
C TRP A 474 40.76 -19.74 1.04
N SER A 475 42.06 -19.65 0.71
CA SER A 475 42.57 -19.80 -0.66
C SER A 475 42.28 -21.16 -1.30
N GLN A 476 41.91 -22.18 -0.51
CA GLN A 476 41.60 -23.53 -1.01
C GLN A 476 40.10 -23.86 -1.08
N LEU A 477 39.22 -22.90 -0.77
CA LEU A 477 37.77 -23.12 -0.83
C LEU A 477 37.27 -23.16 -2.30
N PRO A 478 36.59 -24.21 -2.76
CA PRO A 478 36.18 -24.35 -4.17
C PRO A 478 35.13 -23.32 -4.64
N HIS A 479 34.46 -22.62 -3.72
CA HIS A 479 33.32 -21.73 -4.00
C HIS A 479 33.60 -20.23 -3.79
N GLN A 480 34.86 -19.81 -3.59
CA GLN A 480 35.22 -18.42 -3.25
C GLN A 480 34.71 -17.40 -4.27
N ARG A 481 34.87 -17.71 -5.56
CA ARG A 481 34.43 -16.85 -6.67
C ARG A 481 32.92 -16.70 -6.74
N GLU A 482 32.19 -17.77 -6.40
CA GLU A 482 30.73 -17.79 -6.35
C GLU A 482 30.20 -16.93 -5.20
N ILE A 483 30.85 -17.00 -4.02
CA ILE A 483 30.48 -16.23 -2.82
C ILE A 483 30.81 -14.74 -2.97
N LEU A 484 31.97 -14.40 -3.55
CA LEU A 484 32.45 -13.02 -3.67
C LEU A 484 31.98 -12.32 -4.96
N GLY A 485 31.57 -13.08 -5.97
CA GLY A 485 31.26 -12.55 -7.30
C GLY A 485 32.50 -12.05 -8.08
N PHE A 486 33.71 -12.27 -7.57
CA PHE A 486 34.98 -11.97 -8.24
C PHE A 486 36.09 -12.95 -7.84
N GLU A 487 37.17 -12.98 -8.60
CA GLU A 487 38.32 -13.84 -8.36
C GLU A 487 39.30 -13.14 -7.40
N PRO A 488 39.50 -13.65 -6.17
CA PRO A 488 40.41 -13.02 -5.22
C PRO A 488 41.88 -13.22 -5.63
N PRO A 489 42.78 -12.26 -5.37
CA PRO A 489 44.18 -12.38 -5.74
C PRO A 489 44.92 -13.43 -4.87
N THR A 490 45.93 -14.10 -5.46
CA THR A 490 46.79 -15.07 -4.76
C THR A 490 47.76 -14.34 -3.82
N ILE A 491 47.69 -14.59 -2.51
CA ILE A 491 48.48 -13.87 -1.51
C ILE A 491 49.58 -14.78 -0.93
N VAL A 492 50.84 -14.33 -0.99
CA VAL A 492 51.99 -15.01 -0.35
C VAL A 492 52.52 -14.13 0.79
N GLY A 493 52.54 -14.66 2.01
CA GLY A 493 53.01 -13.95 3.21
C GLY A 493 51.87 -13.32 4.02
N GLY A 494 51.89 -13.53 5.35
CA GLY A 494 50.77 -13.30 6.28
C GLY A 494 50.36 -11.85 6.56
N ALA A 495 50.39 -10.96 5.57
CA ALA A 495 49.85 -9.61 5.66
C ALA A 495 48.31 -9.59 5.64
N THR A 496 47.73 -8.60 6.31
CA THR A 496 46.30 -8.26 6.23
C THR A 496 46.09 -7.34 5.02
N LEU A 497 45.15 -7.70 4.13
CA LEU A 497 44.78 -6.91 2.95
C LEU A 497 43.30 -6.56 2.99
N SER A 498 42.93 -5.39 2.45
CA SER A 498 41.55 -4.95 2.25
C SER A 498 41.26 -4.86 0.76
N PHE A 499 40.07 -5.28 0.32
CA PHE A 499 39.65 -5.28 -1.09
C PHE A 499 38.36 -4.47 -1.26
N GLN A 500 38.34 -3.54 -2.23
CA GLN A 500 37.14 -2.79 -2.61
C GLN A 500 36.67 -3.24 -4.01
N ASN A 501 35.38 -3.54 -4.19
CA ASN A 501 34.81 -3.82 -5.52
C ASN A 501 33.51 -3.02 -5.74
N LYS A 502 33.40 -2.37 -6.91
CA LYS A 502 32.30 -1.47 -7.30
C LYS A 502 31.09 -2.20 -7.92
N SER A 503 31.22 -3.48 -8.28
CA SER A 503 30.16 -4.30 -8.88
C SER A 503 29.29 -5.03 -7.84
N PHE A 504 29.34 -4.59 -6.59
CA PHE A 504 28.65 -5.21 -5.44
C PHE A 504 27.12 -5.10 -5.47
N SER A 505 26.51 -4.54 -6.51
CA SER A 505 25.05 -4.37 -6.62
C SER A 505 24.28 -5.71 -6.61
N SER A 506 24.84 -6.77 -7.18
CA SER A 506 24.28 -8.13 -7.12
C SER A 506 24.35 -8.73 -5.71
N PHE A 507 25.42 -8.42 -4.96
CA PHE A 507 25.59 -8.81 -3.57
C PHE A 507 24.70 -7.99 -2.61
N TRP A 508 24.45 -6.72 -2.92
CA TRP A 508 23.58 -5.82 -2.16
C TRP A 508 22.11 -6.29 -2.13
N GLN A 509 21.67 -6.99 -3.18
CA GLN A 509 20.36 -7.65 -3.23
C GLN A 509 20.23 -8.80 -2.20
N VAL A 510 21.34 -9.42 -1.83
CA VAL A 510 21.42 -10.49 -0.80
C VAL A 510 21.57 -9.89 0.60
N TRP A 511 22.31 -8.78 0.69
CA TRP A 511 22.70 -8.12 1.94
C TRP A 511 21.54 -7.51 2.74
N ASN A 512 20.47 -7.04 2.08
CA ASN A 512 19.31 -6.46 2.74
C ASN A 512 18.54 -7.43 3.68
N LYS A 513 18.90 -8.71 3.68
CA LYS A 513 18.30 -9.76 4.51
C LYS A 513 19.43 -10.56 5.16
N LEU A 514 20.13 -9.90 6.09
CA LEU A 514 21.40 -10.33 6.69
C LEU A 514 21.41 -11.78 7.21
N GLU A 515 20.29 -12.23 7.76
CA GLU A 515 20.07 -13.58 8.30
C GLU A 515 20.02 -14.67 7.20
N LEU A 516 19.39 -14.37 6.06
CA LEU A 516 19.35 -15.28 4.91
C LEU A 516 20.74 -15.48 4.31
N PHE A 517 21.52 -14.40 4.21
CA PHE A 517 22.88 -14.50 3.72
C PHE A 517 23.77 -15.31 4.67
N GLN A 518 23.62 -15.13 5.99
CA GLN A 518 24.32 -15.91 7.01
C GLN A 518 24.01 -17.41 6.88
N ASN A 519 22.74 -17.77 6.72
CA ASN A 519 22.31 -19.16 6.56
C ASN A 519 22.76 -19.76 5.23
N TYR A 520 22.71 -19.00 4.13
CA TYR A 520 23.25 -19.42 2.83
C TYR A 520 24.74 -19.78 2.93
N VAL A 521 25.54 -18.86 3.46
CA VAL A 521 26.99 -19.03 3.58
C VAL A 521 27.31 -20.20 4.51
N TRP A 522 26.61 -20.31 5.65
CA TRP A 522 26.80 -21.41 6.59
C TRP A 522 26.49 -22.79 5.97
N LEU A 523 25.35 -22.92 5.27
CA LEU A 523 24.93 -24.16 4.61
C LEU A 523 25.85 -24.53 3.44
N LYS A 524 26.30 -23.55 2.63
CA LYS A 524 27.27 -23.76 1.56
C LYS A 524 28.62 -24.23 2.11
N LEU A 525 29.09 -23.64 3.20
CA LEU A 525 30.35 -24.03 3.85
C LEU A 525 30.31 -25.45 4.43
N LYS A 526 29.13 -25.93 4.84
CA LYS A 526 28.92 -27.32 5.29
C LYS A 526 28.66 -28.31 4.15
N ASN A 527 28.74 -27.89 2.88
CA ASN A 527 28.31 -28.66 1.71
C ASN A 527 26.87 -29.20 1.85
N GLN A 528 26.01 -28.51 2.60
CA GLN A 528 24.64 -28.93 2.87
C GLN A 528 23.63 -28.41 1.83
N ILE A 529 24.03 -27.44 1.01
CA ILE A 529 23.23 -26.95 -0.13
C ILE A 529 24.09 -26.80 -1.38
N ASN A 530 23.46 -27.04 -2.55
CA ASN A 530 24.07 -26.82 -3.86
C ASN A 530 23.28 -25.80 -4.70
N LEU A 531 22.79 -24.75 -4.04
CA LEU A 531 22.01 -23.67 -4.67
C LEU A 531 22.91 -22.47 -4.98
N SER A 532 22.67 -21.78 -6.09
CA SER A 532 23.21 -20.45 -6.32
C SER A 532 22.60 -19.45 -5.33
N VAL A 533 23.25 -18.30 -5.15
CA VAL A 533 22.76 -17.20 -4.30
C VAL A 533 21.32 -16.81 -4.70
N GLN A 534 21.05 -16.72 -6.00
CA GLN A 534 19.77 -16.27 -6.55
C GLN A 534 18.64 -17.30 -6.34
N GLU A 535 18.98 -18.59 -6.43
CA GLU A 535 18.06 -19.68 -6.08
C GLU A 535 17.75 -19.68 -4.58
N TYR A 536 18.76 -19.53 -3.72
CA TYR A 536 18.55 -19.47 -2.28
C TYR A 536 17.70 -18.26 -1.87
N GLN A 537 17.88 -17.10 -2.50
CA GLN A 537 17.05 -15.92 -2.26
C GLN A 537 15.59 -16.13 -2.66
N THR A 538 15.35 -16.69 -3.85
CA THR A 538 14.00 -16.96 -4.35
C THR A 538 13.24 -17.94 -3.46
N GLN A 539 13.97 -18.88 -2.86
CA GLN A 539 13.41 -19.88 -1.95
C GLN A 539 13.16 -19.34 -0.53
N ASN A 540 13.77 -18.21 -0.15
CA ASN A 540 13.75 -17.73 1.23
C ASN A 540 13.40 -16.23 1.39
N GLU A 541 12.75 -15.58 0.41
CA GLU A 541 12.33 -14.18 0.58
C GLU A 541 11.42 -14.00 1.83
N PRO A 542 11.64 -13.00 2.72
CA PRO A 542 10.79 -12.69 3.84
C PRO A 542 9.39 -12.38 3.36
N ASN A 543 8.45 -13.12 3.93
CA ASN A 543 7.04 -12.89 3.82
C ASN A 543 6.74 -11.47 4.34
N LEU A 544 6.12 -10.64 3.51
CA LEU A 544 5.56 -9.36 3.95
C LEU A 544 4.36 -9.65 4.84
N LYS A 545 4.03 -8.79 5.80
CA LYS A 545 2.78 -8.89 6.56
C LYS A 545 1.81 -7.84 6.08
N PHE A 546 0.53 -8.17 6.03
CA PHE A 546 -0.55 -7.20 5.86
C PHE A 546 -1.63 -7.41 6.92
N SER A 547 -2.21 -6.31 7.37
CA SER A 547 -3.33 -6.31 8.31
C SER A 547 -4.66 -6.29 7.54
N PHE A 548 -5.67 -6.97 8.06
CA PHE A 548 -7.01 -7.04 7.49
C PHE A 548 -8.07 -7.28 8.57
N GLU A 549 -9.33 -7.02 8.23
CA GLU A 549 -10.48 -7.27 9.10
C GLU A 549 -11.15 -8.61 8.75
N THR A 550 -11.51 -9.37 9.78
CA THR A 550 -12.45 -10.49 9.73
C THR A 550 -13.63 -10.17 10.63
N ILE A 551 -14.83 -10.64 10.27
CA ILE A 551 -16.04 -10.41 11.06
C ILE A 551 -16.73 -11.72 11.41
N GLN A 552 -17.51 -11.68 12.48
CA GLN A 552 -18.52 -12.68 12.77
C GLN A 552 -19.91 -12.04 12.83
N VAL A 553 -20.92 -12.79 12.40
CA VAL A 553 -22.33 -12.41 12.45
C VAL A 553 -23.14 -13.40 13.26
N ASP A 554 -24.26 -12.94 13.82
CA ASP A 554 -25.26 -13.81 14.44
C ASP A 554 -26.15 -14.53 13.39
N GLU A 555 -27.14 -15.30 13.87
CA GLU A 555 -28.10 -16.02 13.02
C GLU A 555 -28.96 -15.12 12.11
N ASN A 556 -29.08 -13.83 12.44
CA ASN A 556 -29.82 -12.83 11.69
C ASN A 556 -28.91 -11.99 10.77
N GLY A 557 -27.62 -12.33 10.68
CA GLY A 557 -26.65 -11.63 9.83
C GLY A 557 -26.18 -10.29 10.40
N LYS A 558 -26.44 -10.01 11.68
CA LYS A 558 -25.93 -8.81 12.35
C LYS A 558 -24.50 -9.05 12.80
N VAL A 559 -23.59 -8.12 12.51
CA VAL A 559 -22.21 -8.17 12.99
C VAL A 559 -22.19 -8.18 14.51
N ILE A 560 -21.53 -9.19 15.08
CA ILE A 560 -21.33 -9.35 16.52
C ILE A 560 -19.88 -9.14 16.94
N GLU A 561 -18.94 -9.33 16.01
CA GLU A 561 -17.51 -9.20 16.28
C GLU A 561 -16.78 -8.77 15.01
N THR A 562 -15.82 -7.87 15.16
CA THR A 562 -14.84 -7.48 14.12
C THR A 562 -13.46 -7.62 14.74
N LEU A 563 -12.57 -8.36 14.08
CA LEU A 563 -11.22 -8.63 14.54
C LEU A 563 -10.23 -8.15 13.48
N GLU A 564 -9.24 -7.37 13.90
CA GLU A 564 -8.06 -7.12 13.10
C GLU A 564 -7.09 -8.30 13.22
N LYS A 565 -6.59 -8.76 12.08
CA LYS A 565 -5.61 -9.84 11.98
C LYS A 565 -4.51 -9.48 11.01
N GLU A 566 -3.41 -10.23 11.07
CA GLU A 566 -2.31 -10.12 10.14
C GLU A 566 -2.06 -11.46 9.46
N ALA A 567 -1.65 -11.42 8.20
CA ALA A 567 -1.19 -12.59 7.47
C ALA A 567 0.10 -12.27 6.71
N GLU A 568 0.91 -13.31 6.58
CA GLU A 568 2.11 -13.31 5.75
C GLU A 568 1.71 -13.46 4.28
N PHE A 569 2.32 -12.67 3.39
CA PHE A 569 2.08 -12.70 1.96
C PHE A 569 3.36 -12.42 1.17
N PHE A 570 3.38 -12.85 -0.09
CA PHE A 570 4.31 -12.36 -1.10
C PHE A 570 3.53 -11.95 -2.35
N ALA A 571 4.15 -11.16 -3.23
CA ALA A 571 3.55 -10.76 -4.50
C ALA A 571 4.40 -11.28 -5.66
N GLU A 572 3.82 -12.12 -6.51
CA GLU A 572 4.44 -12.58 -7.74
C GLU A 572 4.27 -11.48 -8.82
N ASP A 573 5.37 -11.10 -9.46
CA ASP A 573 5.36 -10.08 -10.53
C ASP A 573 5.00 -10.73 -11.87
N LEU A 574 3.93 -10.25 -12.50
CA LEU A 574 3.45 -10.71 -13.79
C LEU A 574 3.83 -9.76 -14.95
N ASP A 575 4.74 -8.81 -14.70
CA ASP A 575 5.15 -7.70 -15.56
C ASP A 575 4.10 -6.56 -15.63
N ASP A 576 4.50 -5.41 -16.19
CA ASP A 576 3.66 -4.21 -16.37
C ASP A 576 2.96 -3.71 -15.08
N GLY A 577 3.56 -3.99 -13.91
CA GLY A 577 3.01 -3.61 -12.61
C GLY A 577 1.83 -4.47 -12.13
N ILE A 578 1.50 -5.56 -12.85
CA ILE A 578 0.47 -6.53 -12.46
C ILE A 578 1.07 -7.51 -11.45
N LYS A 579 0.42 -7.64 -10.29
CA LYS A 579 0.88 -8.51 -9.20
C LYS A 579 -0.16 -9.58 -8.87
N LEU A 580 0.33 -10.77 -8.53
CA LEU A 580 -0.46 -11.85 -7.95
C LEU A 580 -0.05 -12.02 -6.48
N GLU A 581 -0.90 -11.55 -5.57
CA GLU A 581 -0.66 -11.66 -4.13
C GLU A 581 -1.01 -13.06 -3.61
N MET A 582 -0.06 -13.69 -2.94
CA MET A 582 -0.14 -15.04 -2.39
C MET A 582 -0.02 -14.97 -0.87
N VAL A 583 -1.01 -15.51 -0.16
CA VAL A 583 -1.11 -15.48 1.31
C VAL A 583 -0.71 -16.82 1.91
N ARG A 584 0.05 -16.79 3.01
CA ARG A 584 0.51 -17.98 3.71
C ARG A 584 -0.66 -18.64 4.43
N ILE A 585 -0.89 -19.90 4.14
CA ILE A 585 -1.90 -20.73 4.80
C ILE A 585 -1.16 -21.72 5.71
N PRO A 586 -1.22 -21.53 7.04
CA PRO A 586 -0.48 -22.38 7.97
C PRO A 586 -1.00 -23.82 7.90
N GLY A 587 -0.11 -24.80 7.96
CA GLY A 587 -0.51 -26.20 7.98
C GLY A 587 -1.21 -26.58 9.29
N ASN A 588 -2.32 -27.31 9.21
CA ASN A 588 -3.06 -27.80 10.37
C ASN A 588 -4.02 -28.94 10.00
N THR A 589 -4.62 -29.57 11.00
CA THR A 589 -5.71 -30.53 10.85
C THR A 589 -7.06 -29.85 11.05
N PHE A 590 -8.02 -30.11 10.15
CA PHE A 590 -9.38 -29.61 10.24
C PHE A 590 -10.42 -30.69 9.94
N MET A 591 -11.69 -30.42 10.27
CA MET A 591 -12.82 -31.26 9.90
C MET A 591 -13.34 -30.81 8.52
N MET A 592 -13.14 -31.66 7.51
CA MET A 592 -13.65 -31.47 6.15
C MET A 592 -15.05 -32.09 6.02
N GLY A 593 -15.93 -31.42 5.29
CA GLY A 593 -17.33 -31.81 5.08
C GLY A 593 -18.30 -31.12 6.04
N ALA A 594 -19.59 -31.32 5.77
CA ALA A 594 -20.66 -30.70 6.54
C ALA A 594 -20.75 -31.29 7.95
N ALA A 595 -21.07 -30.46 8.94
CA ALA A 595 -21.34 -30.96 10.29
C ALA A 595 -22.63 -31.80 10.32
N GLU A 596 -22.77 -32.65 11.33
CA GLU A 596 -24.01 -33.39 11.55
C GLU A 596 -25.17 -32.41 11.77
N GLY A 597 -26.23 -32.54 10.97
CA GLY A 597 -27.39 -31.65 11.03
C GLY A 597 -27.17 -30.25 10.43
N GLU A 598 -26.04 -30.00 9.74
CA GLU A 598 -25.83 -28.73 9.03
C GLU A 598 -26.95 -28.51 8.00
N LYS A 599 -27.57 -27.31 8.05
CA LYS A 599 -28.74 -26.99 7.23
C LYS A 599 -28.38 -27.00 5.74
N ASP A 600 -29.21 -27.66 4.95
CA ASP A 600 -29.09 -27.79 3.48
C ASP A 600 -27.79 -28.48 3.01
N ALA A 601 -27.19 -29.32 3.86
CA ALA A 601 -26.08 -30.19 3.50
C ALA A 601 -26.53 -31.40 2.67
N SER A 602 -25.77 -31.72 1.62
CA SER A 602 -26.03 -32.84 0.72
C SER A 602 -25.19 -34.07 1.07
N LYS A 603 -25.57 -35.26 0.56
CA LYS A 603 -24.93 -36.54 0.90
C LYS A 603 -23.45 -36.61 0.51
N ASP A 604 -23.06 -35.89 -0.52
CA ASP A 604 -21.70 -35.77 -1.03
C ASP A 604 -20.77 -34.94 -0.14
N GLU A 605 -21.33 -34.24 0.84
CA GLU A 605 -20.59 -33.48 1.85
C GLU A 605 -20.25 -34.33 3.09
N TYR A 606 -20.59 -35.63 3.06
CA TYR A 606 -20.44 -36.59 4.15
C TYR A 606 -19.61 -37.82 3.75
N PRO A 607 -19.02 -38.54 4.73
CA PRO A 607 -18.94 -38.20 6.15
C PRO A 607 -17.99 -37.03 6.43
N GLN A 608 -18.26 -36.28 7.49
CA GLN A 608 -17.29 -35.33 8.01
C GLN A 608 -16.06 -36.11 8.50
N HIS A 609 -14.86 -35.68 8.14
CA HIS A 609 -13.63 -36.41 8.45
C HIS A 609 -12.45 -35.46 8.69
N GLN A 610 -11.44 -35.94 9.40
CA GLN A 610 -10.22 -35.16 9.65
C GLN A 610 -9.29 -35.21 8.44
N VAL A 611 -8.78 -34.04 8.06
CA VAL A 611 -7.77 -33.87 7.02
C VAL A 611 -6.65 -32.99 7.56
N THR A 612 -5.42 -33.45 7.44
CA THR A 612 -4.21 -32.67 7.76
C THR A 612 -3.69 -32.03 6.50
N VAL A 613 -3.75 -30.70 6.43
CA VAL A 613 -3.29 -29.93 5.28
C VAL A 613 -1.91 -29.35 5.62
N PRO A 614 -0.87 -29.62 4.80
CA PRO A 614 0.45 -29.02 5.01
C PRO A 614 0.39 -27.51 4.77
N GLU A 615 1.43 -26.78 5.16
CA GLU A 615 1.54 -25.36 4.83
C GLU A 615 1.67 -25.15 3.31
N PHE A 616 1.02 -24.09 2.81
CA PHE A 616 1.08 -23.68 1.41
C PHE A 616 0.75 -22.20 1.27
N TRP A 617 0.88 -21.68 0.05
CA TRP A 617 0.49 -20.34 -0.33
C TRP A 617 -0.75 -20.39 -1.19
N MET A 618 -1.72 -19.49 -0.97
CA MET A 618 -2.94 -19.39 -1.77
C MET A 618 -3.15 -17.96 -2.26
N GLY A 619 -3.64 -17.82 -3.50
CA GLY A 619 -4.01 -16.51 -4.03
C GLY A 619 -4.98 -15.80 -3.10
N LYS A 620 -4.64 -14.55 -2.72
CA LYS A 620 -5.45 -13.70 -1.84
C LYS A 620 -6.89 -13.55 -2.34
N PHE A 621 -7.02 -13.54 -3.66
CA PHE A 621 -8.25 -13.44 -4.43
C PHE A 621 -8.33 -14.55 -5.48
N ALA A 622 -9.51 -14.75 -6.07
CA ALA A 622 -9.63 -15.40 -7.37
C ALA A 622 -8.79 -14.65 -8.43
N VAL A 623 -8.28 -15.39 -9.44
CA VAL A 623 -7.47 -14.81 -10.51
C VAL A 623 -8.28 -13.75 -11.26
N THR A 624 -7.73 -12.55 -11.37
CA THR A 624 -8.39 -11.42 -12.03
C THR A 624 -8.20 -11.44 -13.54
N GLN A 625 -9.01 -10.66 -14.26
CA GLN A 625 -8.93 -10.56 -15.73
C GLN A 625 -7.58 -10.02 -16.22
N GLU A 626 -6.97 -9.06 -15.53
CA GLU A 626 -5.64 -8.55 -15.90
C GLU A 626 -4.53 -9.60 -15.65
N GLN A 627 -4.62 -10.35 -14.56
CA GLN A 627 -3.66 -11.43 -14.25
C GLN A 627 -3.80 -12.56 -15.28
N TRP A 628 -5.03 -12.92 -15.65
CA TRP A 628 -5.32 -13.83 -16.75
C TRP A 628 -4.68 -13.37 -18.05
N GLN A 629 -4.93 -12.12 -18.45
CA GLN A 629 -4.38 -11.55 -19.68
C GLN A 629 -2.85 -11.55 -19.70
N ALA A 630 -2.20 -11.26 -18.57
CA ALA A 630 -0.74 -11.30 -18.46
C ALA A 630 -0.19 -12.71 -18.71
N VAL A 631 -0.77 -13.73 -18.08
CA VAL A 631 -0.31 -15.12 -18.21
C VAL A 631 -0.71 -15.74 -19.56
N ALA A 632 -1.88 -15.38 -20.11
CA ALA A 632 -2.35 -15.86 -21.40
C ALA A 632 -1.47 -15.41 -22.58
N LYS A 633 -0.72 -14.31 -22.42
CA LYS A 633 0.28 -13.84 -23.40
C LYS A 633 1.59 -14.64 -23.38
N LEU A 634 1.88 -15.37 -22.30
CA LEU A 634 3.09 -16.18 -22.18
C LEU A 634 3.05 -17.37 -23.15
N ASP A 635 4.23 -17.93 -23.44
CA ASP A 635 4.36 -19.13 -24.27
C ASP A 635 3.38 -20.23 -23.87
N LYS A 636 2.63 -20.71 -24.85
CA LYS A 636 1.78 -21.90 -24.73
C LYS A 636 2.59 -23.11 -24.27
N ILE A 637 2.00 -23.88 -23.35
CA ILE A 637 2.49 -25.20 -22.93
C ILE A 637 1.69 -26.29 -23.64
N ASN A 638 0.38 -26.40 -23.36
CA ASN A 638 -0.48 -27.46 -23.94
C ASN A 638 -1.56 -26.91 -24.84
N ARG A 639 -2.17 -25.76 -24.50
CA ARG A 639 -3.29 -25.19 -25.26
C ARG A 639 -3.27 -23.68 -25.31
N ASP A 640 -3.98 -23.13 -26.28
CA ASP A 640 -4.15 -21.69 -26.45
C ASP A 640 -5.16 -21.17 -25.42
N LEU A 641 -4.86 -20.00 -24.85
CA LEU A 641 -5.76 -19.31 -23.92
C LEU A 641 -6.33 -18.09 -24.63
N LYS A 642 -7.65 -17.94 -24.57
CA LYS A 642 -8.31 -16.70 -25.03
C LYS A 642 -7.89 -15.57 -24.09
N GLY A 643 -7.36 -14.48 -24.64
CA GLY A 643 -6.85 -13.37 -23.82
C GLY A 643 -7.93 -12.69 -22.98
N ASP A 644 -9.14 -12.53 -23.51
CA ASP A 644 -10.26 -11.86 -22.82
C ASP A 644 -11.54 -12.72 -22.85
N PRO A 645 -11.61 -13.79 -22.04
CA PRO A 645 -12.72 -14.74 -22.08
C PRO A 645 -13.96 -14.23 -21.35
N ALA A 646 -13.78 -13.46 -20.27
CA ALA A 646 -14.82 -13.07 -19.33
C ALA A 646 -16.01 -12.36 -19.98
N ARG A 647 -17.23 -12.67 -19.54
CA ARG A 647 -18.45 -11.94 -19.87
C ARG A 647 -18.52 -10.56 -19.22
N PHE A 648 -18.24 -10.46 -17.92
CA PHE A 648 -18.38 -9.23 -17.14
C PHE A 648 -17.06 -8.47 -17.12
N LYS A 649 -16.97 -7.36 -17.84
CA LYS A 649 -15.68 -6.68 -18.05
C LYS A 649 -15.21 -5.86 -16.85
N GLY A 650 -13.92 -5.96 -16.56
CA GLY A 650 -13.23 -5.13 -15.58
C GLY A 650 -11.93 -5.79 -15.12
N THR A 651 -10.79 -5.08 -15.22
CA THR A 651 -9.45 -5.65 -15.00
C THR A 651 -9.29 -6.35 -13.64
N LYS A 652 -9.90 -5.79 -12.59
CA LYS A 652 -9.89 -6.31 -11.21
C LYS A 652 -11.07 -7.23 -10.86
N ARG A 653 -11.92 -7.61 -11.83
CA ARG A 653 -12.94 -8.66 -11.64
C ARG A 653 -12.29 -10.03 -11.79
N PRO A 654 -12.84 -11.09 -11.17
CA PRO A 654 -12.38 -12.44 -11.44
C PRO A 654 -12.52 -12.75 -12.93
N VAL A 655 -11.56 -13.49 -13.47
CA VAL A 655 -11.73 -14.10 -14.78
C VAL A 655 -12.80 -15.19 -14.67
N GLU A 656 -13.73 -15.20 -15.64
CA GLU A 656 -14.74 -16.25 -15.78
C GLU A 656 -14.89 -16.63 -17.26
N GLN A 657 -15.77 -17.60 -17.57
CA GLN A 657 -15.82 -18.28 -18.87
C GLN A 657 -14.50 -19.00 -19.23
N ILE A 658 -13.93 -19.69 -18.24
CA ILE A 658 -12.73 -20.52 -18.40
C ILE A 658 -13.03 -21.96 -17.99
N SER A 659 -12.53 -22.92 -18.78
CA SER A 659 -12.65 -24.34 -18.45
C SER A 659 -11.59 -24.75 -17.42
N TRP A 660 -11.73 -25.94 -16.84
CA TRP A 660 -10.74 -26.46 -15.89
C TRP A 660 -9.37 -26.62 -16.56
N GLU A 661 -9.34 -27.07 -17.81
CA GLU A 661 -8.11 -27.21 -18.61
C GLU A 661 -7.43 -25.87 -18.89
N ASP A 662 -8.21 -24.80 -19.06
CA ASP A 662 -7.64 -23.46 -19.26
C ASP A 662 -7.01 -22.93 -17.97
N ALA A 663 -7.63 -23.21 -16.82
CA ALA A 663 -7.08 -22.89 -15.51
C ALA A 663 -5.79 -23.68 -15.21
N GLU A 664 -5.75 -24.96 -15.60
CA GLU A 664 -4.56 -25.80 -15.48
C GLU A 664 -3.42 -25.30 -16.40
N GLU A 665 -3.73 -24.91 -17.64
CA GLU A 665 -2.77 -24.29 -18.56
C GLU A 665 -2.22 -22.97 -18.01
N PHE A 666 -3.08 -22.12 -17.42
CA PHE A 666 -2.64 -20.91 -16.72
C PHE A 666 -1.62 -21.23 -15.63
N CYS A 667 -1.90 -22.22 -14.78
CA CYS A 667 -0.99 -22.64 -13.71
C CYS A 667 0.36 -23.12 -14.25
N LYS A 668 0.36 -23.87 -15.36
CA LYS A 668 1.58 -24.37 -16.01
C LYS A 668 2.42 -23.24 -16.60
N ARG A 669 1.80 -22.27 -17.26
CA ARG A 669 2.49 -21.07 -17.81
C ARG A 669 3.08 -20.22 -16.69
N LEU A 670 2.31 -19.99 -15.62
CA LEU A 670 2.77 -19.26 -14.45
C LEU A 670 3.95 -19.98 -13.78
N SER A 671 3.88 -21.31 -13.65
CA SER A 671 4.99 -22.11 -13.12
C SER A 671 6.26 -22.00 -13.97
N LYS A 672 6.12 -22.04 -15.30
CA LYS A 672 7.26 -21.89 -16.23
C LYS A 672 7.92 -20.51 -16.11
N LYS A 673 7.13 -19.44 -15.96
CA LYS A 673 7.61 -18.06 -15.80
C LYS A 673 8.35 -17.87 -14.48
N THR A 674 7.75 -18.30 -13.38
CA THR A 674 8.20 -18.00 -12.01
C THR A 674 9.21 -19.01 -11.45
N LYS A 675 9.33 -20.18 -12.09
CA LYS A 675 10.11 -21.34 -11.58
C LYS A 675 9.59 -21.89 -10.24
N LYS A 676 8.38 -21.50 -9.84
CA LYS A 676 7.67 -22.05 -8.68
C LYS A 676 6.56 -22.98 -9.14
N GLU A 677 6.15 -23.91 -8.30
CA GLU A 677 5.10 -24.86 -8.62
C GLU A 677 3.73 -24.27 -8.29
N TYR A 678 3.05 -23.74 -9.32
CA TYR A 678 1.67 -23.24 -9.24
C TYR A 678 0.67 -24.29 -9.70
N LYS A 679 -0.41 -24.47 -8.94
CA LYS A 679 -1.51 -25.41 -9.25
C LYS A 679 -2.88 -24.83 -8.86
N LEU A 680 -3.94 -25.49 -9.32
CA LEU A 680 -5.25 -25.38 -8.68
C LEU A 680 -5.17 -25.97 -7.25
N PRO A 681 -5.91 -25.40 -6.27
CA PRO A 681 -6.00 -26.01 -4.95
C PRO A 681 -6.62 -27.41 -5.04
N SER A 682 -6.20 -28.31 -4.14
CA SER A 682 -7.04 -29.47 -3.86
C SER A 682 -8.34 -29.02 -3.20
N GLU A 683 -9.36 -29.85 -3.30
CA GLU A 683 -10.65 -29.63 -2.66
C GLU A 683 -10.48 -29.44 -1.13
N ALA A 684 -9.61 -30.25 -0.52
CA ALA A 684 -9.28 -30.16 0.89
C ALA A 684 -8.55 -28.85 1.25
N GLN A 685 -7.59 -28.42 0.43
CA GLN A 685 -6.89 -27.13 0.61
C GLN A 685 -7.86 -25.97 0.53
N TRP A 686 -8.78 -26.00 -0.44
CA TRP A 686 -9.78 -24.95 -0.61
C TRP A 686 -10.72 -24.86 0.59
N GLU A 687 -11.27 -25.98 1.06
CA GLU A 687 -12.19 -25.96 2.22
C GLU A 687 -11.49 -25.53 3.50
N TYR A 688 -10.28 -26.04 3.73
CA TYR A 688 -9.46 -25.65 4.88
C TYR A 688 -9.22 -24.14 4.89
N ALA A 689 -8.79 -23.60 3.74
CA ALA A 689 -8.52 -22.20 3.56
C ALA A 689 -9.79 -21.35 3.71
N CYS A 690 -10.93 -21.80 3.17
CA CYS A 690 -12.23 -21.13 3.28
C CYS A 690 -12.69 -21.03 4.74
N ARG A 691 -12.62 -22.15 5.48
CA ARG A 691 -13.04 -22.22 6.88
C ARG A 691 -12.16 -21.39 7.80
N ALA A 692 -10.85 -21.35 7.54
CA ALA A 692 -9.87 -20.60 8.33
C ALA A 692 -10.04 -20.78 9.86
N GLY A 693 -10.28 -22.04 10.28
CA GLY A 693 -10.47 -22.43 11.68
C GLY A 693 -11.93 -22.44 12.18
N THR A 694 -12.89 -21.92 11.40
CA THR A 694 -14.32 -21.95 11.76
C THR A 694 -14.96 -23.31 11.48
N LYS A 695 -16.01 -23.63 12.25
CA LYS A 695 -16.82 -24.86 12.10
C LYS A 695 -18.23 -24.59 11.57
N THR A 696 -18.55 -23.32 11.37
CA THR A 696 -19.84 -22.84 10.88
C THR A 696 -19.94 -23.01 9.36
N PRO A 697 -21.15 -22.87 8.77
CA PRO A 697 -21.33 -22.95 7.32
C PRO A 697 -20.57 -21.89 6.54
N PHE A 698 -20.33 -20.72 7.14
CA PHE A 698 -19.52 -19.64 6.57
C PHE A 698 -18.45 -19.22 7.58
N HIS A 699 -17.33 -18.65 7.14
CA HIS A 699 -16.35 -18.10 8.08
C HIS A 699 -16.88 -16.90 8.88
N PHE A 700 -17.96 -16.28 8.39
CA PHE A 700 -18.70 -15.24 9.10
C PHE A 700 -19.54 -15.78 10.26
N GLY A 701 -19.86 -17.08 10.29
CA GLY A 701 -20.73 -17.67 11.29
C GLY A 701 -21.92 -18.45 10.69
N PRO A 702 -23.09 -18.49 11.37
CA PRO A 702 -24.21 -19.35 11.00
C PRO A 702 -24.99 -18.88 9.75
N THR A 703 -24.76 -17.65 9.28
CA THR A 703 -25.40 -17.10 8.07
C THR A 703 -24.47 -16.16 7.30
N ILE A 704 -24.94 -15.64 6.18
CA ILE A 704 -24.24 -14.75 5.26
C ILE A 704 -25.18 -13.63 4.80
N THR A 705 -24.63 -12.45 4.53
CA THR A 705 -25.40 -11.31 3.98
C THR A 705 -24.75 -10.79 2.69
N THR A 706 -25.52 -10.04 1.89
CA THR A 706 -25.03 -9.49 0.63
C THR A 706 -24.05 -8.33 0.79
N ASP A 707 -23.84 -7.87 2.02
CA ASP A 707 -22.83 -6.86 2.38
C ASP A 707 -21.47 -7.50 2.65
N LEU A 708 -21.43 -8.83 2.79
CA LEU A 708 -20.22 -9.61 3.09
C LEU A 708 -19.75 -10.43 1.90
N ALA A 709 -20.65 -10.68 0.95
CA ALA A 709 -20.44 -11.59 -0.15
C ALA A 709 -21.32 -11.27 -1.36
N ASN A 710 -20.87 -11.69 -2.55
CA ASN A 710 -21.65 -11.56 -3.78
C ASN A 710 -22.32 -12.88 -4.15
N TYR A 711 -23.63 -12.99 -3.92
CA TYR A 711 -24.44 -14.16 -4.27
C TYR A 711 -25.86 -13.72 -4.67
N ARG A 712 -26.75 -14.68 -4.94
CA ARG A 712 -28.17 -14.39 -5.19
C ARG A 712 -28.90 -13.93 -3.92
N GLY A 713 -28.83 -12.63 -3.64
CA GLY A 713 -29.44 -11.97 -2.48
C GLY A 713 -30.97 -12.06 -2.36
N SER A 714 -31.67 -12.56 -3.38
CA SER A 714 -33.12 -12.81 -3.29
C SER A 714 -33.49 -14.02 -2.43
N SER A 715 -32.50 -14.84 -2.07
CA SER A 715 -32.60 -16.04 -1.24
C SER A 715 -31.81 -15.84 0.05
N THR A 716 -32.16 -16.57 1.12
CA THR A 716 -31.51 -16.47 2.43
C THR A 716 -30.95 -17.83 2.88
N TYR A 717 -30.04 -17.80 3.85
CA TYR A 717 -29.62 -18.99 4.58
C TYR A 717 -29.93 -18.82 6.07
N GLY A 718 -30.51 -19.84 6.70
CA GLY A 718 -31.00 -19.69 8.08
C GLY A 718 -31.99 -18.53 8.22
N ASN A 719 -31.76 -17.68 9.23
CA ASN A 719 -32.53 -16.46 9.51
C ASN A 719 -31.88 -15.19 8.92
N GLY A 720 -30.85 -15.33 8.07
CA GLY A 720 -30.18 -14.20 7.44
C GLY A 720 -31.12 -13.38 6.55
N PRO A 721 -30.84 -12.08 6.34
CA PRO A 721 -31.71 -11.19 5.60
C PRO A 721 -31.62 -11.42 4.09
N LYS A 722 -32.69 -11.09 3.37
CA LYS A 722 -32.61 -10.89 1.92
C LYS A 722 -31.81 -9.62 1.64
N GLY A 723 -31.12 -9.59 0.52
CA GLY A 723 -30.29 -8.47 0.12
C GLY A 723 -30.19 -8.29 -1.38
N GLN A 724 -29.18 -7.56 -1.82
CA GLN A 724 -28.98 -7.23 -3.22
C GLN A 724 -28.56 -8.47 -4.04
N TYR A 725 -29.34 -8.80 -5.07
CA TYR A 725 -28.88 -9.72 -6.12
C TYR A 725 -28.26 -8.92 -7.26
N ARG A 726 -26.92 -8.86 -7.29
CA ARG A 726 -26.16 -8.00 -8.22
C ARG A 726 -26.23 -8.44 -9.68
N LYS A 727 -26.47 -9.73 -9.92
CA LYS A 727 -26.59 -10.34 -11.27
C LYS A 727 -25.32 -10.26 -12.14
N GLU A 728 -24.18 -10.01 -11.51
CA GLU A 728 -22.86 -9.95 -12.14
C GLU A 728 -21.77 -10.23 -11.09
N THR A 729 -20.55 -10.47 -11.55
CA THR A 729 -19.36 -10.51 -10.68
C THR A 729 -19.13 -9.14 -10.02
N THR A 730 -18.26 -9.07 -9.03
CA THR A 730 -17.74 -7.82 -8.45
C THR A 730 -16.23 -7.80 -8.57
N LYS A 731 -15.60 -6.62 -8.41
CA LYS A 731 -14.13 -6.56 -8.27
C LYS A 731 -13.74 -7.44 -7.08
N VAL A 732 -12.61 -8.14 -7.19
CA VAL A 732 -12.14 -8.96 -6.07
C VAL A 732 -11.89 -8.07 -4.84
N GLY A 733 -12.27 -8.55 -3.66
CA GLY A 733 -12.14 -7.81 -2.40
C GLY A 733 -13.14 -6.67 -2.21
N SER A 734 -14.19 -6.54 -3.02
CA SER A 734 -15.17 -5.42 -2.93
C SER A 734 -15.84 -5.28 -1.57
N PHE A 735 -15.92 -6.35 -0.79
CA PHE A 735 -16.53 -6.36 0.54
C PHE A 735 -15.55 -5.98 1.65
N ALA A 736 -14.25 -5.85 1.34
CA ALA A 736 -13.17 -5.51 2.28
C ALA A 736 -13.02 -6.43 3.50
N ILE A 737 -13.73 -7.56 3.55
CA ILE A 737 -13.65 -8.55 4.62
C ILE A 737 -12.91 -9.80 4.14
N ALA A 738 -11.86 -10.16 4.88
CA ALA A 738 -11.14 -11.41 4.70
C ALA A 738 -11.55 -12.44 5.76
N ASN A 739 -11.23 -13.71 5.50
CA ASN A 739 -11.28 -14.72 6.54
C ASN A 739 -10.06 -14.69 7.44
N SER A 740 -10.03 -15.55 8.46
CA SER A 740 -8.96 -15.55 9.48
C SER A 740 -7.56 -15.85 8.95
N PHE A 741 -7.42 -16.26 7.68
CA PHE A 741 -6.13 -16.43 7.00
C PHE A 741 -5.79 -15.29 6.04
N GLY A 742 -6.65 -14.26 5.88
CA GLY A 742 -6.39 -13.14 4.98
C GLY A 742 -6.88 -13.36 3.55
N LEU A 743 -7.76 -14.34 3.31
CA LEU A 743 -8.34 -14.63 2.00
C LEU A 743 -9.70 -13.96 1.83
N TYR A 744 -9.94 -13.44 0.63
CA TYR A 744 -11.16 -12.74 0.26
C TYR A 744 -12.00 -13.54 -0.75
N ASP A 745 -13.29 -13.18 -0.81
CA ASP A 745 -14.27 -13.75 -1.74
C ASP A 745 -14.39 -15.29 -1.65
N MET A 746 -14.13 -15.87 -0.47
CA MET A 746 -14.23 -17.33 -0.26
C MET A 746 -15.69 -17.84 -0.25
N HIS A 747 -16.67 -16.94 -0.30
CA HIS A 747 -18.10 -17.23 -0.31
C HIS A 747 -18.82 -16.38 -1.36
N GLY A 748 -18.92 -16.87 -2.59
CA GLY A 748 -19.59 -16.19 -3.71
C GLY A 748 -18.63 -15.57 -4.73
N ASN A 749 -19.13 -14.57 -5.45
CA ASN A 749 -18.52 -13.97 -6.64
C ASN A 749 -18.41 -14.95 -7.82
N VAL A 750 -17.52 -15.95 -7.75
CA VAL A 750 -17.39 -17.02 -8.75
C VAL A 750 -17.14 -18.37 -8.08
N TRP A 751 -17.67 -19.44 -8.67
CA TRP A 751 -17.25 -20.79 -8.34
C TRP A 751 -15.78 -20.98 -8.72
N GLU A 752 -15.04 -21.75 -7.95
CA GLU A 752 -13.61 -21.92 -8.17
C GLU A 752 -13.23 -23.37 -8.44
N TRP A 753 -12.54 -23.59 -9.56
CA TRP A 753 -12.01 -24.91 -9.94
C TRP A 753 -11.01 -25.43 -8.91
N CYS A 754 -11.20 -26.69 -8.50
CA CYS A 754 -10.24 -27.47 -7.72
C CYS A 754 -9.61 -28.57 -8.59
N LEU A 755 -8.48 -29.12 -8.14
CA LEU A 755 -7.74 -30.15 -8.88
C LEU A 755 -8.48 -31.49 -8.94
N ASP A 756 -9.26 -31.79 -7.91
CA ASP A 756 -9.93 -33.05 -7.61
C ASP A 756 -10.98 -33.48 -8.65
N ASP A 757 -11.10 -34.80 -8.81
CA ASP A 757 -12.20 -35.42 -9.54
C ASP A 757 -13.42 -35.58 -8.62
N TRP A 758 -14.61 -35.52 -9.20
CA TRP A 758 -15.85 -35.70 -8.44
C TRP A 758 -16.00 -37.11 -7.86
N HIS A 759 -16.41 -37.17 -6.59
CA HIS A 759 -16.79 -38.38 -5.88
C HIS A 759 -18.06 -38.13 -5.08
N ASP A 760 -19.01 -39.07 -5.08
CA ASP A 760 -20.35 -38.88 -4.49
C ASP A 760 -20.36 -38.85 -2.95
N THR A 761 -19.24 -39.16 -2.28
CA THR A 761 -19.09 -39.14 -0.81
C THR A 761 -17.61 -38.97 -0.43
N TYR A 762 -17.33 -38.67 0.85
CA TYR A 762 -15.97 -38.63 1.43
C TYR A 762 -15.48 -39.94 2.06
N LYS A 763 -16.16 -41.08 1.84
CA LYS A 763 -15.89 -42.33 2.57
C LYS A 763 -14.43 -42.80 2.48
N ASP A 764 -13.76 -42.51 1.37
CA ASP A 764 -12.39 -42.93 1.08
C ASP A 764 -11.51 -41.73 0.67
N ALA A 765 -11.90 -40.51 1.08
CA ALA A 765 -11.19 -39.30 0.72
C ALA A 765 -9.76 -39.26 1.31
N PRO A 766 -8.78 -38.67 0.60
CA PRO A 766 -7.45 -38.42 1.13
C PRO A 766 -7.50 -37.58 2.41
N LYS A 767 -6.62 -37.90 3.36
CA LYS A 767 -6.58 -37.25 4.69
C LYS A 767 -5.35 -36.37 4.90
N ASP A 768 -4.55 -36.16 3.86
CA ASP A 768 -3.26 -35.45 3.87
C ASP A 768 -3.31 -34.14 3.06
N GLY A 769 -4.50 -33.70 2.68
CA GLY A 769 -4.71 -32.49 1.88
C GLY A 769 -4.37 -32.65 0.40
N SER A 770 -3.96 -33.84 -0.06
CA SER A 770 -3.75 -34.13 -1.48
C SER A 770 -5.08 -34.18 -2.23
N ALA A 771 -5.02 -33.91 -3.54
CA ALA A 771 -6.20 -33.97 -4.41
C ALA A 771 -6.61 -35.43 -4.67
N TRP A 772 -7.92 -35.68 -4.67
CA TRP A 772 -8.50 -36.99 -4.97
C TRP A 772 -8.65 -37.18 -6.48
N ILE A 773 -7.66 -37.84 -7.09
CA ILE A 773 -7.60 -38.08 -8.54
C ILE A 773 -8.02 -39.52 -8.87
N SER A 774 -8.97 -39.68 -9.78
CA SER A 774 -9.51 -40.97 -10.24
C SER A 774 -9.67 -41.07 -11.77
N SER A 775 -9.08 -40.14 -12.53
CA SER A 775 -9.15 -40.05 -14.00
C SER A 775 -10.54 -39.67 -14.52
N GLY A 776 -11.35 -39.03 -13.68
CA GLY A 776 -12.70 -38.56 -13.99
C GLY A 776 -12.70 -37.34 -14.89
N LYS A 777 -13.77 -37.17 -15.68
CA LYS A 777 -13.97 -35.95 -16.48
C LYS A 777 -14.67 -34.83 -15.72
N ILE A 778 -15.30 -35.18 -14.60
CA ILE A 778 -16.07 -34.25 -13.78
C ILE A 778 -15.16 -33.74 -12.67
N LYS A 779 -15.00 -32.42 -12.59
CA LYS A 779 -14.13 -31.72 -11.67
C LYS A 779 -14.92 -30.99 -10.59
N ILE A 780 -14.28 -30.77 -9.45
CA ILE A 780 -14.88 -30.06 -8.31
C ILE A 780 -14.84 -28.54 -8.49
N LEU A 781 -15.94 -27.89 -8.09
CA LEU A 781 -16.07 -26.45 -7.91
C LEU A 781 -16.43 -26.16 -6.44
N ARG A 782 -15.84 -25.10 -5.87
CA ARG A 782 -16.09 -24.65 -4.50
C ARG A 782 -16.42 -23.15 -4.42
N GLY A 783 -17.11 -22.73 -3.34
CA GLY A 783 -17.28 -21.32 -2.96
C GLY A 783 -18.59 -20.63 -3.34
N GLY A 784 -19.38 -21.17 -4.26
CA GLY A 784 -20.58 -20.49 -4.75
C GLY A 784 -20.25 -19.36 -5.72
N SER A 785 -21.27 -18.69 -6.25
CA SER A 785 -21.07 -17.59 -7.21
C SER A 785 -22.12 -16.49 -7.04
N TRP A 786 -21.93 -15.38 -7.75
CA TRP A 786 -22.90 -14.28 -7.80
C TRP A 786 -24.31 -14.75 -8.19
N TYR A 787 -24.41 -15.83 -8.99
CA TYR A 787 -25.65 -16.35 -9.55
C TYR A 787 -26.38 -17.33 -8.61
N PHE A 788 -25.68 -17.97 -7.69
CA PHE A 788 -26.20 -19.06 -6.86
C PHE A 788 -26.80 -18.59 -5.53
N ASN A 789 -27.71 -19.41 -4.99
CA ASN A 789 -28.29 -19.21 -3.66
C ASN A 789 -27.20 -19.35 -2.57
N PRO A 790 -27.37 -18.72 -1.39
CA PRO A 790 -26.36 -18.74 -0.33
C PRO A 790 -26.05 -20.15 0.21
N VAL A 791 -26.94 -21.13 0.01
CA VAL A 791 -26.65 -22.56 0.29
C VAL A 791 -25.42 -23.05 -0.48
N GLY A 792 -25.24 -22.60 -1.72
CA GLY A 792 -24.08 -22.95 -2.55
C GLY A 792 -22.79 -22.23 -2.13
N CYS A 793 -22.89 -21.22 -1.25
CA CYS A 793 -21.74 -20.47 -0.75
C CYS A 793 -21.19 -21.05 0.55
N ARG A 794 -21.75 -22.14 1.11
CA ARG A 794 -21.22 -22.74 2.35
C ARG A 794 -19.83 -23.32 2.11
N SER A 795 -18.98 -23.31 3.14
CA SER A 795 -17.62 -23.87 3.07
C SER A 795 -17.61 -25.34 2.63
N ALA A 796 -18.56 -26.15 3.09
CA ALA A 796 -18.67 -27.57 2.76
C ALA A 796 -19.35 -27.85 1.41
N ASN A 797 -20.01 -26.86 0.80
CA ASN A 797 -20.80 -27.14 -0.39
C ASN A 797 -19.89 -27.52 -1.56
N ARG A 798 -20.23 -28.62 -2.22
CA ARG A 798 -19.52 -29.14 -3.38
C ARG A 798 -20.40 -28.96 -4.60
N TYR A 799 -19.79 -28.48 -5.67
CA TYR A 799 -20.42 -28.49 -6.99
C TYR A 799 -19.50 -29.18 -7.99
N ARG A 800 -20.06 -29.57 -9.13
CA ARG A 800 -19.35 -30.39 -10.11
C ARG A 800 -19.71 -30.01 -11.52
N LEU A 801 -18.72 -30.11 -12.40
CA LEU A 801 -18.92 -29.81 -13.80
C LEU A 801 -17.89 -30.57 -14.65
N ASP A 802 -18.24 -30.87 -15.89
CA ASP A 802 -17.29 -31.44 -16.85
C ASP A 802 -16.14 -30.45 -17.12
N LEU A 803 -14.92 -30.99 -17.22
CA LEU A 803 -13.67 -30.24 -17.29
C LEU A 803 -13.56 -29.26 -18.49
N ASP A 804 -14.34 -29.46 -19.54
CA ASP A 804 -14.35 -28.68 -20.78
C ASP A 804 -15.45 -27.60 -20.81
N LEU A 805 -16.37 -27.63 -19.85
CA LEU A 805 -17.42 -26.62 -19.73
C LEU A 805 -16.91 -25.36 -19.05
N PHE A 806 -17.44 -24.22 -19.49
CA PHE A 806 -17.12 -22.91 -18.96
C PHE A 806 -18.39 -22.06 -18.88
N TYR A 807 -18.61 -21.43 -17.72
CA TYR A 807 -19.76 -20.55 -17.49
C TYR A 807 -19.32 -19.21 -16.93
N TYR A 808 -20.22 -18.23 -17.00
CA TYR A 808 -19.94 -16.83 -16.65
C TYR A 808 -19.86 -16.56 -15.14
N ASP A 809 -19.93 -17.61 -14.34
CA ASP A 809 -19.88 -17.58 -12.89
C ASP A 809 -18.84 -18.57 -12.33
N ILE A 810 -17.95 -19.06 -13.20
CA ILE A 810 -16.86 -20.00 -12.86
C ILE A 810 -15.51 -19.36 -13.18
N GLY A 811 -14.67 -19.27 -12.16
CA GLY A 811 -13.27 -18.86 -12.21
C GLY A 811 -12.39 -19.85 -11.44
N PHE A 812 -11.31 -19.34 -10.84
CA PHE A 812 -10.39 -20.15 -10.03
C PHE A 812 -9.44 -19.26 -9.22
N ARG A 813 -8.77 -19.87 -8.24
CA ARG A 813 -7.57 -19.33 -7.58
C ARG A 813 -6.44 -20.34 -7.67
N VAL A 814 -5.23 -19.90 -7.36
CA VAL A 814 -4.03 -20.73 -7.44
C VAL A 814 -3.40 -20.96 -6.08
N VAL A 815 -2.68 -22.07 -5.96
CA VAL A 815 -1.80 -22.38 -4.83
C VAL A 815 -0.36 -22.52 -5.29
N CYS A 816 0.57 -22.22 -4.39
CA CYS A 816 2.00 -22.42 -4.57
C CYS A 816 2.57 -23.14 -3.34
N PHE A 817 3.53 -24.03 -3.54
CA PHE A 817 4.18 -24.75 -2.45
C PHE A 817 5.59 -24.20 -2.21
N PRO A 818 6.05 -24.15 -0.95
CA PRO A 818 7.46 -23.94 -0.67
C PRO A 818 8.29 -25.07 -1.32
N PRO A 819 9.56 -24.82 -1.68
CA PRO A 819 10.45 -25.85 -2.23
C PRO A 819 10.47 -27.06 -1.30
N ARG A 820 10.21 -28.26 -1.83
CA ARG A 820 10.33 -29.49 -1.05
C ARG A 820 11.81 -29.65 -0.64
N THR A 821 12.09 -29.59 0.66
CA THR A 821 13.39 -29.93 1.25
C THR A 821 13.68 -31.42 1.14
#